data_AF-A0A2G9HDD0-F1
#
_entry.id   AF-A0A2G9HDD0-F1
#
_cell.length_a   1.000
_cell.length_b   1.000
_cell.length_c   1.000
_cell.angle_alpha   90.00
_cell.angle_beta   90.00
_cell.angle_gamma   90.00
#
_symmetry.space_group_name_H-M   'P 1'
#
loop_
_entity.id
_entity.type
_entity.pdbx_description
1 polymer ?
#
loop_
_entity_poly.entity_id
_entity_poly.type
_entity_poly.pdbx_seq_one_letter_code
_entity_poly.pdbx_strand_id
1 'polypeptide(L)'
;MDSQHWQSEGPNTGNTVIKATGGGAHKYADLFKERLGISIEKEDEMDCLVAGANFLLKAIRHEAFTHMEGQKGFVQIDQNDLFPYLLVNIGSGVSIIKVDGDGQFERVSGTNVGGGTYWGLGRLLTKCKSFDELLELSQRGDNRTIDMLVGDIYGGMDYSKIGLSASTIASSFGKAISENKELEDYRPEDISLSLLRMISYNIGQISYLNALRFGLKRIFFGGFFIRGHAYTMDTISFAVQFWSKGQAQAMFLRHEGFLGALGAFMSYEKHGLDDLMVHQLVERFPMGAPYIGGNVRGPPLGDLNEKISWMEKFVMKGTEITAPVPMSPPGTTGLGGFEVPSSKGDALRPDASNLNVGVLHLVPSLEVFPLLADPKTYEPNTIDLSDHGELEYWFTVLSEHMPGLVDRAVASEGGTDDAKRRGDAFARAFSAHLTRLMEEPAAYGKLGLANLLELREECLREFHFLDAYRSIKQRENEASLAVLPDLLLELDSMDEETRLLTLIEGVLAANIFDWGSRACVDLYHKGTIIEIYRMSRNKMQRPWRVDDFDIFKERMLGSAEKKPHSYKRALLFVDNSGADIVLGMLPLARELLRRGTEVVLVANSLPALNDVTALELPDIVAEAAKHCDILRGAAEAGCLLVDAMINIQDSPRESSLSVPLMVVENGCGSPCIDLRQVSSELAAAAKDADLIILEGMGRALHTNFNAKFKCDALKLAMVKNQRLAAKLINGNLYDCVCRFEAAN
;
A
#
# COMPACT_ATOMS: atom_id res chain seq x y z
N MET A 1 48.12 -24.07 0.94
CA MET A 1 48.18 -22.77 0.26
C MET A 1 47.06 -22.73 -0.76
N ASP A 2 45.97 -21.98 -0.56
CA ASP A 2 45.64 -21.14 0.60
C ASP A 2 44.15 -21.25 0.95
N SER A 3 43.85 -21.23 2.24
CA SER A 3 42.49 -21.26 2.79
C SER A 3 42.13 -19.85 3.27
N GLN A 4 41.45 -19.06 2.44
CA GLN A 4 40.95 -17.75 2.85
C GLN A 4 39.75 -17.92 3.78
N HIS A 5 40.00 -17.86 5.08
CA HIS A 5 38.97 -17.64 6.09
C HIS A 5 38.37 -16.25 5.89
N TRP A 6 37.11 -16.19 5.47
CA TRP A 6 36.30 -14.98 5.59
C TRP A 6 35.86 -14.81 7.04
N GLN A 7 36.71 -14.19 7.86
CA GLN A 7 36.30 -13.62 9.15
C GLN A 7 35.58 -12.30 8.88
N SER A 8 34.25 -12.34 8.80
CA SER A 8 33.42 -11.14 8.92
C SER A 8 33.17 -10.86 10.40
N GLU A 9 33.80 -9.83 10.95
CA GLU A 9 33.37 -9.21 12.22
C GLU A 9 32.06 -8.46 11.96
N GLY A 10 30.96 -9.20 11.95
CA GLY A 10 29.61 -8.63 11.93
C GLY A 10 29.25 -8.03 13.29
N PRO A 11 28.26 -7.10 13.34
CA PRO A 11 27.68 -6.68 14.60
C PRO A 11 27.11 -7.90 15.35
N ASN A 12 27.08 -7.84 16.69
CA ASN A 12 26.76 -8.96 17.56
C ASN A 12 25.27 -9.35 17.51
N THR A 13 24.85 -10.01 16.43
CA THR A 13 23.49 -10.48 16.21
C THR A 13 23.18 -11.68 17.11
N GLY A 14 22.48 -11.41 18.22
CA GLY A 14 21.84 -12.48 18.99
C GLY A 14 20.92 -13.31 18.08
N ASN A 15 21.03 -14.64 18.15
CA ASN A 15 20.38 -15.62 17.26
C ASN A 15 19.05 -15.13 16.65
N THR A 16 19.09 -14.64 15.40
CA THR A 16 17.88 -14.29 14.66
C THR A 16 17.12 -15.57 14.36
N VAL A 17 15.98 -15.76 15.05
CA VAL A 17 15.06 -16.87 14.79
C VAL A 17 13.99 -16.41 13.81
N ILE A 18 13.77 -17.18 12.75
CA ILE A 18 12.64 -16.99 11.82
C ILE A 18 11.78 -18.24 11.84
N LYS A 19 10.50 -18.08 12.20
CA LYS A 19 9.48 -19.12 12.02
C LYS A 19 9.15 -19.27 10.54
N ALA A 20 9.24 -20.50 10.05
CA ALA A 20 8.88 -20.85 8.69
C ALA A 20 8.19 -22.22 8.65
N THR A 21 7.36 -22.43 7.64
CA THR A 21 6.56 -23.66 7.47
C THR A 21 6.82 -24.35 6.14
N GLY A 22 6.27 -25.55 5.99
CA GLY A 22 6.34 -26.39 4.81
C GLY A 22 7.71 -27.01 4.54
N GLY A 23 7.77 -27.88 3.53
CA GLY A 23 8.98 -28.66 3.21
C GLY A 23 10.26 -27.83 2.96
N GLY A 24 10.12 -26.55 2.58
CA GLY A 24 11.24 -25.61 2.45
C GLY A 24 11.94 -25.30 3.77
N ALA A 25 11.18 -25.08 4.85
CA ALA A 25 11.72 -24.84 6.19
C ALA A 25 12.52 -26.03 6.72
N HIS A 26 12.19 -27.26 6.31
CA HIS A 26 12.98 -28.44 6.61
C HIS A 26 14.25 -28.52 5.74
N LYS A 27 14.11 -28.35 4.42
CA LYS A 27 15.18 -28.56 3.43
C LYS A 27 16.31 -27.53 3.51
N TYR A 28 16.03 -26.29 3.90
CA TYR A 28 16.99 -25.18 3.81
C TYR A 28 17.42 -24.59 5.17
N ALA A 29 16.96 -25.14 6.30
CA ALA A 29 17.30 -24.61 7.63
C ALA A 29 18.82 -24.49 7.87
N ASP A 30 19.57 -25.54 7.56
CA ASP A 30 21.02 -25.55 7.78
C ASP A 30 21.73 -24.58 6.82
N LEU A 31 21.23 -24.43 5.58
CA LEU A 31 21.73 -23.46 4.61
C LEU A 31 21.52 -22.00 5.09
N PHE A 32 20.37 -21.68 5.67
CA PHE A 32 20.12 -20.36 6.27
C PHE A 32 21.06 -20.10 7.45
N LYS A 33 21.28 -21.11 8.29
CA LYS A 33 22.16 -21.01 9.46
C LYS A 33 23.63 -20.86 9.08
N GLU A 34 24.11 -21.64 8.12
CA GLU A 34 25.49 -21.60 7.61
C GLU A 34 25.81 -20.32 6.82
N ARG A 35 24.85 -19.76 6.08
CA ARG A 35 25.08 -18.61 5.19
C ARG A 35 24.73 -17.26 5.79
N LEU A 36 23.77 -17.20 6.69
CA LEU A 36 23.19 -15.95 7.21
C LEU A 36 23.17 -15.88 8.75
N GLY A 37 23.57 -16.95 9.46
CA GLY A 37 23.45 -17.05 10.92
C GLY A 37 22.00 -17.23 11.43
N ILE A 38 21.01 -17.23 10.54
CA ILE A 38 19.58 -17.29 10.87
C ILE A 38 19.19 -18.72 11.25
N SER A 39 18.54 -18.87 12.40
CA SER A 39 17.97 -20.14 12.84
C SER A 39 16.51 -20.25 12.39
N ILE A 40 16.17 -21.30 11.64
CA ILE A 40 14.78 -21.55 11.23
C ILE A 40 14.06 -22.38 12.30
N GLU A 41 13.08 -21.77 12.96
CA GLU A 41 12.06 -22.47 13.75
C GLU A 41 10.98 -23.00 12.79
N LYS A 42 10.54 -24.25 13.01
CA LYS A 42 9.76 -25.02 12.03
C LYS A 42 8.36 -25.27 12.55
N GLU A 43 7.38 -24.71 11.88
CA GLU A 43 5.95 -24.84 12.22
C GLU A 43 5.25 -25.75 11.20
N ASP A 44 4.27 -26.54 11.63
CA ASP A 44 3.64 -27.55 10.77
C ASP A 44 2.86 -26.93 9.61
N GLU A 45 2.94 -27.57 8.43
CA GLU A 45 2.33 -27.06 7.20
C GLU A 45 0.80 -27.03 7.29
N MET A 46 0.17 -28.01 7.94
CA MET A 46 -1.29 -28.07 8.08
C MET A 46 -1.79 -27.13 9.18
N ASP A 47 -1.10 -27.06 10.33
CA ASP A 47 -1.40 -26.07 11.38
C ASP A 47 -1.38 -24.65 10.81
N CYS A 48 -0.31 -24.28 10.10
CA CYS A 48 -0.19 -22.94 9.52
C CYS A 48 -1.23 -22.67 8.42
N LEU A 49 -1.53 -23.64 7.55
CA LEU A 49 -2.58 -23.48 6.52
C LEU A 49 -3.96 -23.23 7.14
N VAL A 50 -4.33 -23.95 8.20
CA VAL A 50 -5.62 -23.78 8.87
C VAL A 50 -5.67 -22.51 9.72
N ALA A 51 -4.58 -22.16 10.43
CA ALA A 51 -4.49 -20.91 11.18
C ALA A 51 -4.65 -19.68 10.27
N GLY A 52 -3.91 -19.62 9.16
CA GLY A 52 -4.03 -18.54 8.18
C GLY A 52 -5.41 -18.46 7.53
N ALA A 53 -6.01 -19.61 7.17
CA ALA A 53 -7.36 -19.66 6.61
C ALA A 53 -8.42 -19.17 7.61
N ASN A 54 -8.38 -19.64 8.86
CA ASN A 54 -9.29 -19.19 9.93
C ASN A 54 -9.15 -17.70 10.20
N PHE A 55 -7.92 -17.17 10.24
CA PHE A 55 -7.66 -15.76 10.44
C PHE A 55 -8.26 -14.93 9.30
N LEU A 56 -7.97 -15.25 8.04
CA LEU A 56 -8.44 -14.47 6.89
C LEU A 56 -9.98 -14.49 6.80
N LEU A 57 -10.59 -15.67 6.97
CA LEU A 57 -12.06 -15.85 6.96
C LEU A 57 -12.78 -15.15 8.13
N LYS A 58 -12.05 -14.74 9.19
CA LYS A 58 -12.57 -13.95 10.31
C LYS A 58 -12.26 -12.46 10.17
N ALA A 59 -11.00 -12.10 9.90
CA ALA A 59 -10.53 -10.72 9.91
C ALA A 59 -10.91 -9.93 8.63
N ILE A 60 -10.87 -10.58 7.46
CA ILE A 60 -11.02 -9.90 6.17
C ILE A 60 -12.46 -10.02 5.67
N ARG A 61 -13.07 -8.88 5.30
CA ARG A 61 -14.41 -8.90 4.69
C ARG A 61 -14.31 -9.46 3.28
N HIS A 62 -15.34 -10.21 2.88
CA HIS A 62 -15.41 -10.80 1.54
C HIS A 62 -14.18 -11.65 1.15
N GLU A 63 -13.48 -12.25 2.13
CA GLU A 63 -12.34 -13.15 1.88
C GLU A 63 -12.71 -14.30 0.93
N ALA A 64 -13.89 -14.87 1.11
CA ALA A 64 -14.42 -15.93 0.26
C ALA A 64 -15.21 -15.37 -0.94
N PHE A 65 -15.05 -15.98 -2.11
CA PHE A 65 -15.87 -15.71 -3.30
C PHE A 65 -16.14 -16.97 -4.12
N THR A 66 -17.29 -17.03 -4.79
CA THR A 66 -17.54 -17.95 -5.90
C THR A 66 -17.02 -17.36 -7.20
N HIS A 67 -16.64 -18.22 -8.15
CA HIS A 67 -16.26 -17.83 -9.50
C HIS A 67 -16.83 -18.83 -10.50
N MET A 68 -17.73 -18.41 -11.40
CA MET A 68 -18.33 -19.29 -12.41
C MET A 68 -18.71 -18.50 -13.67
N GLU A 69 -18.37 -19.05 -14.85
CA GLU A 69 -18.65 -18.45 -16.17
C GLU A 69 -18.09 -17.01 -16.27
N GLY A 70 -16.90 -16.78 -15.69
CA GLY A 70 -16.28 -15.46 -15.60
C GLY A 70 -16.92 -14.50 -14.59
N GLN A 71 -17.98 -14.89 -13.88
CA GLN A 71 -18.65 -14.07 -12.87
C GLN A 71 -18.09 -14.38 -11.47
N LYS A 72 -17.66 -13.34 -10.75
CA LYS A 72 -17.18 -13.40 -9.37
C LYS A 72 -18.24 -12.89 -8.40
N GLY A 73 -18.62 -13.70 -7.41
CA GLY A 73 -19.58 -13.33 -6.36
C GLY A 73 -18.98 -13.49 -4.97
N PHE A 74 -18.84 -12.41 -4.21
CA PHE A 74 -18.33 -12.50 -2.83
C PHE A 74 -19.34 -13.19 -1.90
N VAL A 75 -18.84 -14.08 -1.04
CA VAL A 75 -19.64 -14.80 -0.05
C VAL A 75 -19.46 -14.16 1.31
N GLN A 76 -20.53 -13.58 1.85
CA GLN A 76 -20.53 -13.13 3.25
C GLN A 76 -20.73 -14.34 4.17
N ILE A 77 -19.78 -14.56 5.07
CA ILE A 77 -19.79 -15.62 6.07
C ILE A 77 -20.00 -14.96 7.44
N ASP A 78 -20.88 -15.53 8.27
CA ASP A 78 -20.96 -15.13 9.68
C ASP A 78 -19.75 -15.71 10.43
N GLN A 79 -18.97 -14.85 11.08
CA GLN A 79 -17.80 -15.23 11.87
C GLN A 79 -18.15 -16.18 13.02
N ASN A 80 -19.40 -16.14 13.51
CA ASN A 80 -19.93 -16.99 14.56
C ASN A 80 -20.38 -18.38 14.05
N ASP A 81 -20.63 -18.51 12.74
CA ASP A 81 -20.94 -19.74 12.03
C ASP A 81 -19.96 -19.91 10.86
N LEU A 82 -18.66 -19.99 11.16
CA LEU A 82 -17.62 -20.32 10.17
C LEU A 82 -17.45 -21.84 9.98
N PHE A 83 -17.60 -22.60 11.06
CA PHE A 83 -17.27 -24.03 11.12
C PHE A 83 -18.53 -24.94 11.02
N PRO A 84 -18.39 -26.21 10.61
CA PRO A 84 -17.22 -26.80 9.98
C PRO A 84 -17.13 -26.43 8.48
N TYR A 85 -15.94 -26.60 7.91
CA TYR A 85 -15.69 -26.41 6.47
C TYR A 85 -14.61 -27.37 5.93
N LEU A 86 -14.51 -27.49 4.61
CA LEU A 86 -13.46 -28.23 3.93
C LEU A 86 -12.47 -27.26 3.26
N LEU A 87 -11.20 -27.30 3.65
CA LEU A 87 -10.10 -26.59 2.99
C LEU A 87 -9.43 -27.51 1.99
N VAL A 88 -9.32 -27.06 0.74
CA VAL A 88 -8.66 -27.79 -0.35
C VAL A 88 -7.46 -26.96 -0.81
N ASN A 89 -6.29 -27.23 -0.22
CA ASN A 89 -5.06 -26.52 -0.58
C ASN A 89 -4.41 -27.18 -1.81
N ILE A 90 -4.34 -26.44 -2.92
CA ILE A 90 -3.78 -26.87 -4.21
C ILE A 90 -2.39 -26.26 -4.43
N GLY A 91 -1.36 -27.01 -4.04
CA GLY A 91 0.04 -26.71 -4.34
C GLY A 91 0.59 -27.68 -5.40
N SER A 92 1.82 -28.15 -5.20
CA SER A 92 2.44 -29.18 -6.04
C SER A 92 1.61 -30.47 -6.10
N GLY A 93 1.06 -30.88 -4.95
CA GLY A 93 -0.05 -31.81 -4.82
C GLY A 93 -1.22 -31.14 -4.10
N VAL A 94 -2.24 -31.91 -3.71
CA VAL A 94 -3.45 -31.38 -3.05
C VAL A 94 -3.64 -32.02 -1.68
N SER A 95 -3.86 -31.19 -0.66
CA SER A 95 -4.28 -31.62 0.68
C SER A 95 -5.71 -31.18 0.94
N ILE A 96 -6.54 -32.10 1.42
CA ILE A 96 -7.96 -31.88 1.71
C ILE A 96 -8.13 -32.04 3.23
N ILE A 97 -8.50 -30.94 3.88
CA ILE A 97 -8.51 -30.78 5.33
C ILE A 97 -9.94 -30.42 5.76
N LYS A 98 -10.50 -31.20 6.68
CA LYS A 98 -11.75 -30.87 7.37
C LYS A 98 -11.40 -30.01 8.58
N VAL A 99 -12.00 -28.84 8.71
CA VAL A 99 -11.79 -27.92 9.84
C VAL A 99 -13.09 -27.80 10.62
N ASP A 100 -13.04 -28.16 11.90
CA ASP A 100 -14.17 -28.14 12.84
C ASP A 100 -14.10 -26.96 13.82
N GLY A 101 -12.94 -26.34 13.96
CA GLY A 101 -12.71 -25.18 14.82
C GLY A 101 -11.26 -24.68 14.77
N ASP A 102 -10.94 -23.68 15.56
CA ASP A 102 -9.56 -23.22 15.73
C ASP A 102 -8.70 -24.29 16.42
N GLY A 103 -7.59 -24.66 15.79
CA GLY A 103 -6.74 -25.80 16.21
C GLY A 103 -7.42 -27.17 16.11
N GLN A 104 -8.61 -27.27 15.51
CA GLN A 104 -9.39 -28.51 15.40
C GLN A 104 -9.65 -28.85 13.93
N PHE A 105 -8.77 -29.69 13.37
CA PHE A 105 -8.86 -30.12 11.98
C PHE A 105 -8.32 -31.54 11.77
N GLU A 106 -8.67 -32.15 10.63
CA GLU A 106 -8.18 -33.45 10.19
C GLU A 106 -7.84 -33.39 8.69
N ARG A 107 -6.65 -33.86 8.29
CA ARG A 107 -6.29 -34.03 6.87
C ARG A 107 -6.95 -35.28 6.28
N VAL A 108 -8.26 -35.20 6.08
CA VAL A 108 -9.14 -36.30 5.68
C VAL A 108 -8.81 -36.92 4.31
N SER A 109 -8.16 -36.18 3.40
CA SER A 109 -7.80 -36.70 2.08
C SER A 109 -6.70 -35.89 1.38
N GLY A 110 -6.43 -36.23 0.12
CA GLY A 110 -5.51 -35.52 -0.76
C GLY A 110 -5.25 -36.29 -2.04
N THR A 111 -4.61 -35.65 -3.02
CA THR A 111 -4.16 -36.29 -4.26
C THR A 111 -2.77 -35.79 -4.66
N ASN A 112 -1.97 -36.65 -5.27
CA ASN A 112 -0.71 -36.24 -5.90
C ASN A 112 -0.93 -35.50 -7.23
N VAL A 113 -2.13 -35.59 -7.82
CA VAL A 113 -2.54 -34.89 -9.05
C VAL A 113 -2.89 -33.43 -8.71
N GLY A 114 -1.86 -32.59 -8.59
CA GLY A 114 -1.96 -31.16 -8.32
C GLY A 114 -1.21 -30.30 -9.35
N GLY A 115 -0.87 -29.07 -8.99
CA GLY A 115 -0.17 -28.13 -9.88
C GLY A 115 1.21 -28.61 -10.33
N GLY A 116 1.88 -29.44 -9.52
CA GLY A 116 3.14 -30.09 -9.90
C GLY A 116 2.96 -31.15 -10.99
N THR A 117 1.80 -31.83 -11.02
CA THR A 117 1.44 -32.76 -12.12
C THR A 117 1.09 -31.99 -13.38
N TYR A 118 0.34 -30.89 -13.27
CA TYR A 118 0.06 -30.00 -14.41
C TYR A 118 1.37 -29.51 -15.04
N TRP A 119 2.26 -28.95 -14.21
CA TRP A 119 3.54 -28.43 -14.66
C TRP A 119 4.44 -29.53 -15.25
N GLY A 120 4.57 -30.66 -14.56
CA GLY A 120 5.43 -31.76 -14.99
C GLY A 120 4.99 -32.39 -16.31
N LEU A 121 3.70 -32.69 -16.47
CA LEU A 121 3.17 -33.26 -17.71
C LEU A 121 3.17 -32.24 -18.85
N GLY A 122 2.77 -30.99 -18.57
CA GLY A 122 2.78 -29.93 -19.57
C GLY A 122 4.18 -29.70 -20.12
N ARG A 123 5.18 -29.47 -19.26
CA ARG A 123 6.58 -29.33 -19.68
C ARG A 123 7.09 -30.49 -20.54
N LEU A 124 6.68 -31.73 -20.25
CA LEU A 124 7.07 -32.90 -21.04
C LEU A 124 6.39 -32.95 -22.42
N LEU A 125 5.12 -32.55 -22.51
CA LEU A 125 4.31 -32.69 -23.72
C LEU A 125 4.36 -31.44 -24.63
N THR A 126 4.49 -30.24 -24.08
CA THR A 126 4.47 -28.95 -24.81
C THR A 126 5.86 -28.32 -24.96
N LYS A 127 6.87 -28.81 -24.23
CA LYS A 127 8.25 -28.28 -24.19
C LYS A 127 8.39 -26.87 -23.56
N CYS A 128 7.34 -26.37 -22.87
CA CYS A 128 7.33 -25.09 -22.14
C CYS A 128 8.39 -24.97 -21.03
N LYS A 129 8.70 -23.74 -20.65
CA LYS A 129 9.77 -23.37 -19.70
C LYS A 129 9.24 -22.75 -18.39
N SER A 130 8.06 -22.12 -18.37
CA SER A 130 7.39 -21.71 -17.14
C SER A 130 5.97 -22.29 -16.98
N PHE A 131 5.49 -22.27 -15.74
CA PHE A 131 4.11 -22.64 -15.39
C PHE A 131 3.09 -21.69 -16.03
N ASP A 132 3.44 -20.40 -16.10
CA ASP A 132 2.58 -19.33 -16.61
C ASP A 132 2.41 -19.45 -18.14
N GLU A 133 3.49 -19.73 -18.87
CA GLU A 133 3.49 -20.04 -20.32
C GLU A 133 2.53 -21.19 -20.64
N LEU A 134 2.51 -22.24 -19.81
CA LEU A 134 1.62 -23.38 -19.95
C LEU A 134 0.15 -23.01 -19.70
N LEU A 135 -0.14 -22.04 -18.82
CA LEU A 135 -1.49 -21.53 -18.62
C LEU A 135 -1.93 -20.58 -19.74
N GLU A 136 -1.04 -19.71 -20.24
CA GLU A 136 -1.30 -18.87 -21.42
C GLU A 136 -1.55 -19.68 -22.70
N LEU A 137 -0.98 -20.89 -22.81
CA LEU A 137 -1.34 -21.85 -23.85
C LEU A 137 -2.75 -22.41 -23.63
N SER A 138 -3.11 -22.80 -22.41
CA SER A 138 -4.42 -23.41 -22.11
C SER A 138 -5.61 -22.51 -22.49
N GLN A 139 -5.47 -21.19 -22.35
CA GLN A 139 -6.49 -20.20 -22.75
C GLN A 139 -6.81 -20.20 -24.25
N ARG A 140 -5.90 -20.73 -25.09
CA ARG A 140 -5.99 -20.73 -26.56
C ARG A 140 -6.20 -22.13 -27.14
N GLY A 141 -6.47 -23.12 -26.28
CA GLY A 141 -6.66 -24.52 -26.65
C GLY A 141 -8.08 -24.84 -27.07
N ASP A 142 -8.23 -25.91 -27.85
CA ASP A 142 -9.49 -26.60 -28.06
C ASP A 142 -9.35 -28.04 -27.57
N ASN A 143 -9.96 -28.37 -26.44
CA ASN A 143 -9.84 -29.71 -25.86
C ASN A 143 -10.52 -30.80 -26.72
N ARG A 144 -11.41 -30.42 -27.66
CA ARG A 144 -12.20 -31.35 -28.47
C ARG A 144 -11.35 -32.16 -29.46
N THR A 145 -10.12 -31.73 -29.73
CA THR A 145 -9.13 -32.40 -30.60
C THR A 145 -8.39 -33.54 -29.90
N ILE A 146 -8.44 -33.60 -28.55
CA ILE A 146 -7.64 -34.50 -27.71
C ILE A 146 -8.52 -35.32 -26.75
N ASP A 147 -9.54 -34.72 -26.17
CA ASP A 147 -10.46 -35.40 -25.25
C ASP A 147 -11.54 -36.18 -26.02
N MET A 148 -11.82 -37.39 -25.56
CA MET A 148 -13.02 -38.15 -25.95
C MET A 148 -14.20 -37.62 -25.14
N LEU A 149 -15.21 -37.10 -25.83
CA LEU A 149 -16.44 -36.60 -25.23
C LEU A 149 -17.55 -37.67 -25.28
N VAL A 150 -18.59 -37.47 -24.49
CA VAL A 150 -19.81 -38.31 -24.52
C VAL A 150 -20.42 -38.28 -25.93
N GLY A 151 -20.40 -37.14 -26.62
CA GLY A 151 -20.89 -37.02 -28.00
C GLY A 151 -20.12 -37.89 -28.99
N ASP A 152 -18.81 -38.07 -28.83
CA ASP A 152 -18.01 -38.93 -29.71
C ASP A 152 -18.41 -40.42 -29.57
N ILE A 153 -18.85 -40.83 -28.37
CA ILE A 153 -19.31 -42.20 -28.07
C ILE A 153 -20.76 -42.42 -28.52
N TYR A 154 -21.63 -41.43 -28.39
CA TYR A 154 -23.07 -41.53 -28.64
C TYR A 154 -23.55 -40.85 -29.94
N GLY A 155 -22.64 -40.59 -30.90
CA GLY A 155 -22.99 -40.12 -32.24
C GLY A 155 -23.51 -38.67 -32.28
N GLY A 156 -22.92 -37.79 -31.48
CA GLY A 156 -23.27 -36.37 -31.35
C GLY A 156 -24.43 -36.09 -30.37
N MET A 157 -25.01 -37.11 -29.74
CA MET A 157 -26.16 -36.97 -28.83
C MET A 157 -25.78 -36.95 -27.35
N ASP A 158 -26.61 -36.29 -26.55
CA ASP A 158 -26.57 -36.38 -25.08
C ASP A 158 -26.90 -37.80 -24.60
N TYR A 159 -26.25 -38.25 -23.53
CA TYR A 159 -26.61 -39.51 -22.87
C TYR A 159 -27.65 -39.27 -21.77
N SER A 160 -28.86 -38.88 -22.20
CA SER A 160 -29.95 -38.37 -21.36
C SER A 160 -30.41 -39.34 -20.26
N LYS A 161 -30.13 -40.65 -20.38
CA LYS A 161 -30.47 -41.67 -19.36
C LYS A 161 -29.81 -41.44 -18.01
N ILE A 162 -28.65 -40.78 -17.98
CA ILE A 162 -27.94 -40.42 -16.74
C ILE A 162 -27.56 -38.93 -16.67
N GLY A 163 -28.00 -38.12 -17.64
CA GLY A 163 -27.85 -36.66 -17.62
C GLY A 163 -26.49 -36.12 -18.05
N LEU A 164 -25.74 -36.85 -18.89
CA LEU A 164 -24.49 -36.34 -19.47
C LEU A 164 -24.75 -35.65 -20.81
N SER A 165 -24.20 -34.44 -20.99
CA SER A 165 -24.26 -33.74 -22.28
C SER A 165 -23.26 -34.32 -23.28
N ALA A 166 -23.51 -34.17 -24.58
CA ALA A 166 -22.57 -34.52 -25.65
C ALA A 166 -21.20 -33.82 -25.51
N SER A 167 -21.18 -32.63 -24.89
CA SER A 167 -19.98 -31.84 -24.59
C SER A 167 -19.19 -32.29 -23.36
N THR A 168 -19.73 -33.19 -22.54
CA THR A 168 -19.05 -33.69 -21.33
C THR A 168 -17.85 -34.56 -21.72
N ILE A 169 -16.69 -34.37 -21.08
CA ILE A 169 -15.52 -35.24 -21.26
C ILE A 169 -15.84 -36.63 -20.72
N ALA A 170 -15.73 -37.65 -21.56
CA ALA A 170 -15.85 -39.06 -21.19
C ALA A 170 -14.48 -39.71 -20.89
N SER A 171 -13.42 -39.28 -21.58
CA SER A 171 -12.03 -39.65 -21.26
C SER A 171 -11.06 -38.56 -21.72
N SER A 172 -10.33 -37.96 -20.76
CA SER A 172 -9.27 -36.99 -21.07
C SER A 172 -8.15 -37.67 -21.87
N PHE A 173 -7.61 -36.97 -22.88
CA PHE A 173 -6.67 -37.53 -23.86
C PHE A 173 -7.20 -38.74 -24.67
N GLY A 174 -8.49 -39.06 -24.57
CA GLY A 174 -9.07 -40.27 -25.14
C GLY A 174 -9.06 -40.36 -26.68
N LYS A 175 -8.80 -39.26 -27.42
CA LYS A 175 -8.64 -39.31 -28.89
C LYS A 175 -7.21 -39.64 -29.33
N ALA A 176 -6.20 -39.44 -28.46
CA ALA A 176 -4.80 -39.74 -28.75
C ALA A 176 -4.48 -41.25 -28.88
N ILE A 177 -5.48 -42.12 -28.62
CA ILE A 177 -5.41 -43.58 -28.84
C ILE A 177 -6.25 -44.05 -30.03
N SER A 178 -7.03 -43.18 -30.67
CA SER A 178 -7.90 -43.51 -31.81
C SER A 178 -7.47 -42.89 -33.14
N GLU A 179 -6.57 -41.92 -33.09
CA GLU A 179 -6.04 -41.21 -34.26
C GLU A 179 -4.57 -41.57 -34.48
N ASN A 180 -4.18 -41.90 -35.72
CA ASN A 180 -2.76 -42.07 -36.08
C ASN A 180 -2.08 -40.69 -36.19
N LYS A 181 -1.73 -40.13 -35.04
CA LYS A 181 -1.03 -38.85 -34.86
C LYS A 181 0.13 -39.03 -33.89
N GLU A 182 1.25 -38.41 -34.19
CA GLU A 182 2.38 -38.30 -33.26
C GLU A 182 2.20 -37.08 -32.34
N LEU A 183 3.04 -36.94 -31.30
CA LEU A 183 2.96 -35.80 -30.36
C LEU A 183 3.07 -34.45 -31.08
N GLU A 184 3.92 -34.38 -32.11
CA GLU A 184 4.14 -33.21 -32.96
C GLU A 184 2.90 -32.78 -33.78
N ASP A 185 1.90 -33.65 -33.99
CA ASP A 185 0.64 -33.30 -34.68
C ASP A 185 -0.38 -32.60 -33.77
N TYR A 186 -0.13 -32.59 -32.45
CA TYR A 186 -1.02 -31.97 -31.47
C TYR A 186 -0.57 -30.56 -31.09
N ARG A 187 -1.53 -29.63 -31.02
CA ARG A 187 -1.28 -28.25 -30.60
C ARG A 187 -0.88 -28.20 -29.11
N PRO A 188 0.21 -27.51 -28.74
CA PRO A 188 0.56 -27.26 -27.34
C PRO A 188 -0.57 -26.61 -26.53
N GLU A 189 -1.38 -25.76 -27.15
CA GLU A 189 -2.55 -25.15 -26.51
C GLU A 189 -3.62 -26.19 -26.12
N ASP A 190 -3.96 -27.10 -27.03
CA ASP A 190 -5.00 -28.13 -26.83
C ASP A 190 -4.56 -29.11 -25.73
N ILE A 191 -3.28 -29.50 -25.73
CA ILE A 191 -2.65 -30.34 -24.68
C ILE A 191 -2.77 -29.65 -23.33
N SER A 192 -2.37 -28.37 -23.26
CA SER A 192 -2.39 -27.58 -22.02
C SER A 192 -3.80 -27.47 -21.45
N LEU A 193 -4.79 -27.21 -22.30
CA LEU A 193 -6.20 -27.14 -21.88
C LEU A 193 -6.75 -28.48 -21.41
N SER A 194 -6.45 -29.58 -22.10
CA SER A 194 -6.87 -30.93 -21.68
C SER A 194 -6.24 -31.31 -20.33
N LEU A 195 -4.94 -31.06 -20.13
CA LEU A 195 -4.28 -31.25 -18.83
C LEU A 195 -4.95 -30.43 -17.72
N LEU A 196 -5.25 -29.14 -17.98
CA LEU A 196 -5.82 -28.23 -16.99
C LEU A 196 -7.24 -28.68 -16.58
N ARG A 197 -8.06 -29.09 -17.55
CA ARG A 197 -9.40 -29.64 -17.30
C ARG A 197 -9.35 -30.97 -16.57
N MET A 198 -8.53 -31.91 -17.03
CA MET A 198 -8.35 -33.21 -16.39
C MET A 198 -8.03 -33.06 -14.89
N ILE A 199 -7.06 -32.22 -14.56
CA ILE A 199 -6.61 -32.01 -13.18
C ILE A 199 -7.67 -31.28 -12.36
N SER A 200 -8.21 -30.16 -12.86
CA SER A 200 -9.22 -29.36 -12.16
C SER A 200 -10.53 -30.12 -11.92
N TYR A 201 -10.98 -30.95 -12.88
CA TYR A 201 -12.17 -31.79 -12.72
C TYR A 201 -11.97 -32.90 -11.68
N ASN A 202 -10.80 -33.54 -11.66
CA ASN A 202 -10.47 -34.53 -10.62
C ASN A 202 -10.40 -33.88 -9.23
N ILE A 203 -9.79 -32.69 -9.11
CA ILE A 203 -9.73 -31.94 -7.85
C ILE A 203 -11.15 -31.58 -7.38
N GLY A 204 -11.99 -31.00 -8.25
CA GLY A 204 -13.37 -30.64 -7.91
C GLY A 204 -14.22 -31.85 -7.50
N GLN A 205 -14.10 -32.98 -8.22
CA GLN A 205 -14.80 -34.22 -7.90
C GLN A 205 -14.38 -34.80 -6.54
N ILE A 206 -13.07 -34.95 -6.30
CA ILE A 206 -12.55 -35.51 -5.03
C ILE A 206 -12.92 -34.59 -3.86
N SER A 207 -12.89 -33.27 -4.06
CA SER A 207 -13.29 -32.29 -3.05
C SER A 207 -14.77 -32.40 -2.69
N TYR A 208 -15.65 -32.46 -3.69
CA TYR A 208 -17.09 -32.66 -3.45
C TYR A 208 -17.38 -34.02 -2.80
N LEU A 209 -16.72 -35.11 -3.22
CA LEU A 209 -16.91 -36.43 -2.59
C LEU A 209 -16.48 -36.46 -1.12
N ASN A 210 -15.44 -35.71 -0.74
CA ASN A 210 -15.07 -35.53 0.66
C ASN A 210 -16.09 -34.66 1.41
N ALA A 211 -16.53 -33.54 0.83
CA ALA A 211 -17.56 -32.69 1.44
C ALA A 211 -18.84 -33.47 1.72
N LEU A 212 -19.31 -34.25 0.73
CA LEU A 212 -20.46 -35.15 0.84
C LEU A 212 -20.27 -36.22 1.93
N ARG A 213 -19.09 -36.85 2.00
CA ARG A 213 -18.76 -37.86 3.04
C ARG A 213 -18.88 -37.30 4.46
N PHE A 214 -18.53 -36.04 4.67
CA PHE A 214 -18.55 -35.39 5.98
C PHE A 214 -19.76 -34.46 6.21
N GLY A 215 -20.72 -34.41 5.29
CA GLY A 215 -21.92 -33.57 5.38
C GLY A 215 -21.65 -32.06 5.27
N LEU A 216 -20.49 -31.66 4.73
CA LEU A 216 -20.02 -30.29 4.68
C LEU A 216 -20.62 -29.54 3.48
N LYS A 217 -21.20 -28.37 3.74
CA LYS A 217 -21.73 -27.46 2.70
C LYS A 217 -20.69 -26.49 2.14
N ARG A 218 -19.60 -26.27 2.89
CA ARG A 218 -18.55 -25.27 2.60
C ARG A 218 -17.28 -25.94 2.10
N ILE A 219 -16.84 -25.56 0.90
CA ILE A 219 -15.58 -25.99 0.30
C ILE A 219 -14.80 -24.74 -0.11
N PHE A 220 -13.71 -24.44 0.61
CA PHE A 220 -12.79 -23.37 0.28
C PHE A 220 -11.56 -23.95 -0.43
N PHE A 221 -11.32 -23.50 -1.66
CA PHE A 221 -10.14 -23.82 -2.43
C PHE A 221 -9.06 -22.76 -2.18
N GLY A 222 -7.86 -23.24 -1.86
CA GLY A 222 -6.69 -22.43 -1.57
C GLY A 222 -5.45 -22.88 -2.36
N GLY A 223 -4.32 -22.22 -2.16
CA GLY A 223 -3.03 -22.60 -2.74
C GLY A 223 -2.74 -21.96 -4.10
N PHE A 224 -1.46 -21.98 -4.48
CA PHE A 224 -0.94 -21.17 -5.59
C PHE A 224 -1.48 -21.57 -6.98
N PHE A 225 -1.98 -22.80 -7.18
CA PHE A 225 -2.43 -23.29 -8.49
C PHE A 225 -3.62 -22.52 -9.10
N ILE A 226 -4.40 -21.84 -8.28
CA ILE A 226 -5.56 -21.02 -8.69
C ILE A 226 -5.24 -19.52 -8.78
N ARG A 227 -4.04 -19.08 -8.39
CA ARG A 227 -3.71 -17.67 -8.15
C ARG A 227 -3.85 -16.81 -9.40
N GLY A 228 -4.87 -15.95 -9.44
CA GLY A 228 -5.14 -15.09 -10.60
C GLY A 228 -5.54 -15.86 -11.86
N HIS A 229 -5.97 -17.12 -11.73
CA HIS A 229 -6.28 -18.00 -12.85
C HIS A 229 -7.79 -18.30 -12.92
N ALA A 230 -8.57 -17.30 -13.36
CA ALA A 230 -10.02 -17.35 -13.52
C ALA A 230 -10.54 -18.63 -14.19
N TYR A 231 -9.87 -19.08 -15.27
CA TYR A 231 -10.24 -20.30 -15.98
C TYR A 231 -10.12 -21.57 -15.13
N THR A 232 -9.09 -21.67 -14.28
CA THR A 232 -8.91 -22.78 -13.33
C THR A 232 -10.03 -22.79 -12.30
N MET A 233 -10.42 -21.62 -11.80
CA MET A 233 -11.52 -21.46 -10.84
C MET A 233 -12.87 -21.86 -11.48
N ASP A 234 -13.18 -21.36 -12.68
CA ASP A 234 -14.38 -21.78 -13.44
C ASP A 234 -14.44 -23.29 -13.65
N THR A 235 -13.30 -23.90 -13.98
CA THR A 235 -13.19 -25.34 -14.24
C THR A 235 -13.41 -26.18 -12.96
N ILE A 236 -12.94 -25.71 -11.80
CA ILE A 236 -13.21 -26.33 -10.49
C ILE A 236 -14.68 -26.14 -10.09
N SER A 237 -15.23 -24.93 -10.23
CA SER A 237 -16.64 -24.61 -9.93
C SER A 237 -17.60 -25.46 -10.76
N PHE A 238 -17.36 -25.56 -12.07
CA PHE A 238 -18.13 -26.42 -12.97
C PHE A 238 -18.14 -27.88 -12.46
N ALA A 239 -16.97 -28.42 -12.08
CA ALA A 239 -16.90 -29.79 -11.58
C ALA A 239 -17.66 -29.98 -10.26
N VAL A 240 -17.52 -29.06 -9.29
CA VAL A 240 -18.24 -29.12 -8.01
C VAL A 240 -19.76 -29.01 -8.23
N GLN A 241 -20.22 -28.09 -9.09
CA GLN A 241 -21.63 -27.93 -9.44
C GLN A 241 -22.19 -29.15 -10.18
N PHE A 242 -21.43 -29.70 -11.13
CA PHE A 242 -21.81 -30.88 -11.92
C PHE A 242 -21.99 -32.12 -11.02
N TRP A 243 -20.98 -32.47 -10.23
CA TRP A 243 -21.05 -33.66 -9.37
C TRP A 243 -22.05 -33.51 -8.20
N SER A 244 -22.27 -32.27 -7.72
CA SER A 244 -23.29 -31.99 -6.70
C SER A 244 -24.70 -31.76 -7.23
N LYS A 245 -24.90 -31.70 -8.56
CA LYS A 245 -26.17 -31.29 -9.20
C LYS A 245 -26.67 -29.93 -8.68
N GLY A 246 -25.74 -29.00 -8.45
CA GLY A 246 -26.00 -27.66 -7.90
C GLY A 246 -26.23 -27.60 -6.38
N GLN A 247 -26.01 -28.69 -5.63
CA GLN A 247 -26.18 -28.71 -4.17
C GLN A 247 -24.95 -28.21 -3.40
N ALA A 248 -23.80 -28.06 -4.06
CA ALA A 248 -22.58 -27.49 -3.50
C ALA A 248 -21.95 -26.47 -4.46
N GLN A 249 -21.25 -25.49 -3.91
CA GLN A 249 -20.52 -24.46 -4.66
C GLN A 249 -19.04 -24.49 -4.27
N ALA A 250 -18.16 -24.19 -5.23
CA ALA A 250 -16.76 -23.92 -4.95
C ALA A 250 -16.61 -22.47 -4.51
N MET A 251 -15.91 -22.25 -3.39
CA MET A 251 -15.50 -20.92 -2.94
C MET A 251 -13.97 -20.85 -2.95
N PHE A 252 -13.44 -19.69 -3.29
CA PHE A 252 -12.01 -19.39 -3.37
C PHE A 252 -11.68 -18.28 -2.36
N LEU A 253 -10.45 -18.25 -1.88
CA LEU A 253 -9.94 -17.23 -0.96
C LEU A 253 -9.24 -16.10 -1.75
N ARG A 254 -9.20 -14.88 -1.21
CA ARG A 254 -8.50 -13.70 -1.79
C ARG A 254 -7.00 -13.70 -1.51
N HIS A 255 -6.57 -14.44 -0.48
CA HIS A 255 -5.18 -14.54 -0.02
C HIS A 255 -4.72 -16.01 -0.01
N GLU A 256 -5.24 -16.79 -0.96
CA GLU A 256 -5.08 -18.23 -1.15
C GLU A 256 -3.62 -18.71 -1.23
N GLY A 257 -2.72 -17.87 -1.74
CA GLY A 257 -1.30 -18.15 -1.84
C GLY A 257 -0.50 -17.98 -0.54
N PHE A 258 -1.08 -17.32 0.48
CA PHE A 258 -0.34 -16.82 1.66
C PHE A 258 -0.67 -17.55 2.96
N LEU A 259 -1.69 -18.42 2.99
CA LEU A 259 -2.24 -19.08 4.18
C LEU A 259 -1.15 -19.62 5.14
N GLY A 260 -0.20 -20.42 4.61
CA GLY A 260 0.87 -21.01 5.42
C GLY A 260 1.88 -20.00 5.95
N ALA A 261 2.23 -18.97 5.18
CA ALA A 261 3.13 -17.91 5.66
C ALA A 261 2.48 -17.09 6.78
N LEU A 262 1.17 -16.82 6.66
CA LEU A 262 0.39 -16.10 7.65
C LEU A 262 0.21 -16.92 8.95
N GLY A 263 -0.09 -18.21 8.85
CA GLY A 263 -0.12 -19.10 10.02
C GLY A 263 1.24 -19.27 10.70
N ALA A 264 2.34 -19.24 9.94
CA ALA A 264 3.69 -19.23 10.51
C ALA A 264 3.99 -17.90 11.24
N PHE A 265 3.50 -16.77 10.72
CA PHE A 265 3.57 -15.48 11.43
C PHE A 265 2.78 -15.51 12.75
N MET A 266 1.51 -15.93 12.72
CA MET A 266 0.68 -16.03 13.94
C MET A 266 1.24 -16.99 15.01
N SER A 267 2.10 -17.93 14.62
CA SER A 267 2.70 -18.90 15.54
C SER A 267 3.84 -18.34 16.42
N TYR A 268 4.29 -17.09 16.20
CA TYR A 268 5.05 -16.33 17.22
C TYR A 268 4.23 -16.07 18.48
N GLU A 269 2.89 -16.09 18.38
CA GLU A 269 1.99 -15.42 19.33
C GLU A 269 1.22 -16.40 20.25
N LYS A 270 1.69 -17.65 20.36
CA LYS A 270 1.18 -18.71 21.28
C LYS A 270 1.25 -18.34 22.79
N HIS A 271 1.52 -17.08 23.13
CA HIS A 271 1.60 -16.54 24.50
C HIS A 271 0.63 -15.38 24.83
N GLY A 272 -0.26 -14.97 23.91
CA GLY A 272 -1.43 -14.17 24.28
C GLY A 272 -1.94 -13.21 23.20
N LEU A 273 -3.16 -13.46 22.68
CA LEU A 273 -3.83 -12.62 21.67
C LEU A 273 -5.31 -12.32 21.98
N ASP A 274 -5.77 -12.50 23.22
CA ASP A 274 -7.08 -11.98 23.63
C ASP A 274 -7.15 -10.46 23.43
N ASP A 275 -6.02 -9.74 23.58
CA ASP A 275 -5.89 -8.31 23.28
C ASP A 275 -5.84 -8.01 21.76
N LEU A 276 -5.21 -8.85 20.93
CA LEU A 276 -5.12 -8.55 19.48
C LEU A 276 -6.50 -8.65 18.80
N MET A 277 -7.41 -9.46 19.33
CA MET A 277 -8.81 -9.48 18.90
C MET A 277 -9.59 -8.19 19.23
N VAL A 278 -9.06 -7.32 20.11
CA VAL A 278 -9.61 -5.98 20.38
C VAL A 278 -9.18 -4.97 19.29
N HIS A 279 -8.04 -5.20 18.64
CA HIS A 279 -7.50 -4.31 17.61
C HIS A 279 -8.05 -4.67 16.23
N GLN A 280 -9.05 -3.90 15.79
CA GLN A 280 -9.71 -4.09 14.49
C GLN A 280 -8.74 -3.90 13.32
N LEU A 281 -8.33 -5.03 12.73
CA LEU A 281 -7.76 -5.10 11.39
C LEU A 281 -8.83 -4.68 10.36
N VAL A 282 -8.93 -3.38 10.12
CA VAL A 282 -9.85 -2.82 9.13
C VAL A 282 -9.26 -2.98 7.74
N GLU A 283 -9.98 -3.68 6.86
CA GLU A 283 -9.77 -3.58 5.41
C GLU A 283 -10.07 -2.14 4.97
N ARG A 284 -9.03 -1.31 4.92
CA ARG A 284 -9.09 -0.01 4.23
C ARG A 284 -9.20 -0.30 2.73
N PHE A 285 -10.35 0.06 2.16
CA PHE A 285 -10.69 -0.04 0.74
C PHE A 285 -10.69 -1.45 0.12
N PRO A 286 -11.86 -2.10 -0.01
CA PRO A 286 -12.09 -3.08 -1.07
C PRO A 286 -11.91 -2.42 -2.46
N MET A 287 -10.69 -2.52 -3.00
CA MET A 287 -10.26 -1.95 -4.29
C MET A 287 -10.81 -2.75 -5.48
N GLY A 288 -12.13 -2.73 -5.64
CA GLY A 288 -12.86 -3.24 -6.80
C GLY A 288 -13.30 -2.11 -7.71
N ALA A 289 -12.39 -1.56 -8.53
CA ALA A 289 -12.75 -0.66 -9.62
C ALA A 289 -13.35 -1.46 -10.79
N PRO A 290 -14.62 -1.24 -11.18
CA PRO A 290 -15.23 -1.99 -12.28
C PRO A 290 -14.69 -1.48 -13.63
N TYR A 291 -13.92 -2.33 -14.33
CA TYR A 291 -13.49 -2.09 -15.71
C TYR A 291 -14.69 -2.22 -16.68
N ILE A 292 -15.52 -1.18 -16.78
CA ILE A 292 -16.71 -1.17 -17.65
C ILE A 292 -16.67 0.04 -18.60
N GLY A 293 -16.59 -0.24 -19.90
CA GLY A 293 -17.11 0.67 -20.94
C GLY A 293 -16.16 1.74 -21.51
N GLY A 294 -15.01 1.35 -22.09
CA GLY A 294 -14.16 2.28 -22.86
C GLY A 294 -13.53 1.63 -24.11
N ASN A 295 -13.96 2.05 -25.31
CA ASN A 295 -13.40 1.55 -26.57
C ASN A 295 -12.00 2.11 -26.82
N VAL A 296 -10.96 1.29 -26.63
CA VAL A 296 -9.56 1.66 -26.91
C VAL A 296 -9.36 1.91 -28.40
N ARG A 297 -8.85 3.10 -28.76
CA ARG A 297 -8.41 3.43 -30.12
C ARG A 297 -6.90 3.68 -30.15
N GLY A 298 -6.18 2.77 -30.79
CA GLY A 298 -4.75 2.89 -31.08
C GLY A 298 -4.27 1.66 -31.86
N PRO A 299 -3.20 1.76 -32.67
CA PRO A 299 -2.61 0.58 -33.30
C PRO A 299 -2.07 -0.35 -32.20
N PRO A 300 -2.22 -1.68 -32.34
CA PRO A 300 -1.69 -2.61 -31.36
C PRO A 300 -0.17 -2.56 -31.33
N LEU A 301 0.42 -2.45 -30.13
CA LEU A 301 1.81 -2.82 -29.92
C LEU A 301 1.99 -4.29 -30.33
N GLY A 302 3.05 -4.55 -31.09
CA GLY A 302 3.49 -5.86 -31.56
C GLY A 302 4.97 -6.06 -31.23
N ASP A 303 5.38 -7.33 -31.17
CA ASP A 303 6.70 -7.83 -30.79
C ASP A 303 7.32 -7.29 -29.48
N LEU A 304 7.21 -8.11 -28.44
CA LEU A 304 8.03 -8.03 -27.23
C LEU A 304 8.98 -9.24 -27.08
N ASN A 305 9.23 -9.93 -28.20
CA ASN A 305 10.14 -11.08 -28.31
C ASN A 305 11.61 -10.63 -28.45
N GLU A 306 12.14 -9.82 -27.54
CA GLU A 306 13.60 -9.65 -27.42
C GLU A 306 14.09 -9.13 -26.05
N LYS A 307 15.30 -9.58 -25.67
CA LYS A 307 16.20 -9.01 -24.64
C LYS A 307 15.85 -9.24 -23.16
N ILE A 308 15.96 -10.50 -22.74
CA ILE A 308 16.74 -10.79 -21.53
C ILE A 308 18.22 -10.53 -21.84
N SER A 309 18.77 -9.40 -21.38
CA SER A 309 20.17 -9.25 -20.97
C SER A 309 20.40 -7.85 -20.40
N TRP A 310 20.66 -7.76 -19.10
CA TRP A 310 21.08 -6.52 -18.42
C TRP A 310 22.56 -6.51 -18.04
N MET A 311 23.27 -7.63 -18.21
CA MET A 311 24.65 -7.79 -17.75
C MET A 311 25.70 -7.37 -18.81
N GLU A 312 25.34 -7.38 -20.09
CA GLU A 312 26.25 -7.01 -21.19
C GLU A 312 26.27 -5.50 -21.49
N LYS A 313 25.18 -4.79 -21.17
CA LYS A 313 25.09 -3.32 -21.35
C LYS A 313 26.09 -2.52 -20.51
N PHE A 314 26.65 -3.11 -19.46
CA PHE A 314 27.66 -2.45 -18.60
C PHE A 314 29.06 -2.43 -19.25
N VAL A 315 29.32 -3.27 -20.26
CA VAL A 315 30.65 -3.44 -20.87
C VAL A 315 30.85 -2.57 -22.12
N MET A 316 29.78 -2.23 -22.85
CA MET A 316 29.86 -1.49 -24.12
C MET A 316 29.51 0.01 -24.01
N LYS A 317 30.08 0.72 -23.02
CA LYS A 317 30.09 2.20 -23.04
C LYS A 317 31.26 2.74 -23.90
N GLY A 318 31.28 2.34 -25.16
CA GLY A 318 32.29 2.75 -26.16
C GLY A 318 31.74 2.75 -27.58
N THR A 319 32.31 3.61 -28.45
CA THR A 319 32.01 3.76 -29.90
C THR A 319 30.56 4.14 -30.28
N GLU A 320 30.18 5.36 -29.90
CA GLU A 320 29.64 6.44 -30.75
C GLU A 320 28.93 6.20 -32.13
N ILE A 321 27.82 6.94 -32.30
CA ILE A 321 27.41 7.78 -33.49
C ILE A 321 26.47 7.22 -34.62
N THR A 322 25.44 8.03 -34.93
CA THR A 322 24.52 8.10 -36.12
C THR A 322 23.31 7.15 -36.33
N ALA A 323 22.31 7.67 -37.06
CA ALA A 323 21.01 7.12 -37.50
C ALA A 323 20.84 7.34 -39.05
N PRO A 324 19.72 7.10 -39.80
CA PRO A 324 18.29 6.91 -39.43
C PRO A 324 17.44 5.85 -40.24
N VAL A 325 16.10 5.85 -40.03
CA VAL A 325 14.99 5.04 -40.65
C VAL A 325 14.44 5.64 -41.98
N PRO A 326 13.74 4.89 -42.91
CA PRO A 326 12.24 4.73 -42.85
C PRO A 326 11.53 3.58 -43.69
N MET A 327 10.17 3.53 -43.61
CA MET A 327 9.12 3.02 -44.57
C MET A 327 8.40 1.64 -44.43
N SER A 328 7.16 1.59 -44.95
CA SER A 328 6.13 0.50 -45.02
C SER A 328 5.30 0.68 -46.34
N PRO A 329 4.08 0.10 -46.61
CA PRO A 329 3.32 -1.12 -46.20
C PRO A 329 2.98 -1.98 -47.48
N PRO A 330 1.74 -2.41 -47.91
CA PRO A 330 0.50 -2.96 -47.29
C PRO A 330 -0.02 -4.31 -47.95
N GLY A 331 -1.25 -4.78 -47.66
CA GLY A 331 -1.96 -5.87 -48.39
C GLY A 331 -3.38 -6.22 -47.86
N THR A 332 -4.26 -6.88 -48.67
CA THR A 332 -5.72 -7.13 -48.40
C THR A 332 -6.21 -8.48 -49.06
N THR A 333 -7.46 -9.01 -49.06
CA THR A 333 -8.85 -8.49 -48.85
C THR A 333 -9.91 -9.62 -48.64
N GLY A 334 -10.99 -9.39 -47.86
CA GLY A 334 -12.34 -10.03 -48.00
C GLY A 334 -12.60 -11.46 -47.45
N LEU A 335 -13.82 -12.05 -47.45
CA LEU A 335 -15.20 -11.51 -47.40
C LEU A 335 -16.29 -12.62 -47.14
N GLY A 336 -17.04 -12.57 -46.02
CA GLY A 336 -18.45 -13.06 -45.90
C GLY A 336 -18.76 -14.50 -45.41
N GLY A 337 -19.74 -14.63 -44.49
CA GLY A 337 -20.42 -15.91 -44.12
C GLY A 337 -20.92 -16.00 -42.67
N PHE A 338 -22.24 -16.02 -42.45
CA PHE A 338 -22.92 -16.20 -41.13
C PHE A 338 -23.40 -17.67 -40.97
N GLU A 339 -23.72 -18.25 -39.79
CA GLU A 339 -23.74 -17.74 -38.40
C GLU A 339 -23.46 -18.89 -37.40
N VAL A 340 -23.04 -18.55 -36.17
CA VAL A 340 -22.80 -19.46 -35.03
C VAL A 340 -23.33 -18.76 -33.75
N PRO A 341 -23.85 -19.47 -32.72
CA PRO A 341 -24.35 -18.83 -31.50
C PRO A 341 -23.34 -17.86 -30.87
N SER A 342 -23.74 -16.61 -30.69
CA SER A 342 -22.80 -15.50 -30.51
C SER A 342 -22.33 -15.30 -29.07
N SER A 343 -21.20 -15.93 -28.73
CA SER A 343 -20.23 -15.26 -27.86
C SER A 343 -19.81 -13.96 -28.56
N LYS A 344 -19.93 -12.80 -27.90
CA LYS A 344 -19.45 -11.53 -28.44
C LYS A 344 -17.93 -11.57 -28.57
N GLY A 345 -17.43 -11.78 -29.79
CA GLY A 345 -16.00 -11.78 -30.07
C GLY A 345 -15.51 -10.40 -30.49
N ASP A 346 -14.60 -9.84 -29.72
CA ASP A 346 -13.47 -9.08 -30.26
C ASP A 346 -12.25 -9.32 -29.37
N ALA A 347 -11.16 -9.79 -29.98
CA ALA A 347 -9.85 -10.10 -29.39
C ALA A 347 -9.81 -10.50 -27.89
N LEU A 348 -9.94 -11.80 -27.59
CA LEU A 348 -9.35 -12.41 -26.37
C LEU A 348 -7.80 -12.38 -26.47
N ARG A 349 -7.25 -11.18 -26.32
CA ARG A 349 -5.92 -10.96 -25.75
C ARG A 349 -5.96 -11.38 -24.27
N PRO A 350 -4.80 -11.49 -23.58
CA PRO A 350 -4.81 -11.73 -22.15
C PRO A 350 -5.44 -10.54 -21.42
N ASP A 351 -6.75 -10.63 -21.16
CA ASP A 351 -7.28 -10.24 -19.88
C ASP A 351 -6.56 -11.10 -18.83
N ALA A 352 -5.41 -10.61 -18.38
CA ALA A 352 -5.00 -10.80 -17.00
C ALA A 352 -6.14 -10.22 -16.16
N SER A 353 -7.11 -11.07 -15.84
CA SER A 353 -8.33 -10.69 -15.12
C SER A 353 -7.93 -9.86 -13.90
N ASN A 354 -8.57 -8.71 -13.69
CA ASN A 354 -8.26 -7.75 -12.60
C ASN A 354 -8.68 -8.28 -11.21
N LEU A 355 -8.30 -9.53 -10.92
CA LEU A 355 -8.16 -10.10 -9.60
C LEU A 355 -6.86 -9.54 -8.99
N ASN A 356 -6.95 -8.34 -8.43
CA ASN A 356 -5.95 -7.84 -7.48
C ASN A 356 -5.97 -8.77 -6.25
N VAL A 357 -5.14 -9.82 -6.31
CA VAL A 357 -5.06 -10.93 -5.35
C VAL A 357 -3.79 -10.78 -4.52
N GLY A 358 -4.00 -10.43 -3.25
CA GLY A 358 -2.97 -10.36 -2.23
C GLY A 358 -1.86 -9.34 -2.49
N VAL A 359 -2.22 -8.06 -2.57
CA VAL A 359 -1.35 -7.02 -1.97
C VAL A 359 -1.73 -6.93 -0.50
N LEU A 360 -1.09 -7.77 0.32
CA LEU A 360 -0.95 -7.44 1.74
C LEU A 360 -0.05 -6.22 1.80
N HIS A 361 -0.64 -5.04 1.99
CA HIS A 361 0.12 -3.90 2.46
C HIS A 361 0.74 -4.31 3.81
N LEU A 362 2.07 -4.28 3.89
CA LEU A 362 2.77 -4.35 5.16
C LEU A 362 2.54 -3.01 5.88
N VAL A 363 1.35 -2.88 6.46
CA VAL A 363 1.07 -1.85 7.45
C VAL A 363 1.95 -2.21 8.66
N PRO A 364 2.83 -1.31 9.15
CA PRO A 364 3.56 -1.56 10.38
C PRO A 364 2.58 -1.70 11.55
N SER A 365 3.05 -2.11 12.74
CA SER A 365 2.21 -2.13 13.95
C SER A 365 1.71 -0.72 14.25
N LEU A 366 0.45 -0.43 13.87
CA LEU A 366 -0.18 0.85 14.11
C LEU A 366 -0.82 0.86 15.50
N GLU A 367 -0.12 1.49 16.43
CA GLU A 367 -0.56 1.71 17.80
C GLU A 367 -1.55 2.88 17.89
N VAL A 368 -2.34 2.89 18.97
CA VAL A 368 -3.13 4.06 19.35
C VAL A 368 -2.20 5.08 19.99
N PHE A 369 -2.18 6.31 19.48
CA PHE A 369 -1.27 7.37 19.95
C PHE A 369 -1.45 7.62 21.46
N PRO A 370 -0.42 7.36 22.31
CA PRO A 370 -0.63 7.26 23.76
C PRO A 370 -1.15 8.53 24.44
N LEU A 371 -0.88 9.70 23.87
CA LEU A 371 -1.27 10.99 24.44
C LEU A 371 -2.71 11.42 24.09
N LEU A 372 -3.48 10.65 23.30
CA LEU A 372 -4.93 10.89 23.16
C LEU A 372 -5.63 10.79 24.53
N ALA A 373 -6.46 11.78 24.85
CA ALA A 373 -7.18 11.84 26.13
C ALA A 373 -8.18 10.69 26.30
N ASP A 374 -9.02 10.46 25.28
CA ASP A 374 -9.89 9.28 25.17
C ASP A 374 -9.90 8.73 23.73
N PRO A 375 -9.15 7.64 23.46
CA PRO A 375 -9.15 6.99 22.15
C PRO A 375 -10.50 6.41 21.71
N LYS A 376 -11.46 6.17 22.62
CA LYS A 376 -12.76 5.56 22.28
C LYS A 376 -13.77 6.56 21.72
N THR A 377 -13.64 7.84 22.10
CA THR A 377 -14.48 8.93 21.59
C THR A 377 -13.76 9.83 20.59
N TYR A 378 -12.47 9.60 20.34
CA TYR A 378 -11.70 10.30 19.32
C TYR A 378 -12.20 10.00 17.89
N GLU A 379 -12.62 11.06 17.21
CA GLU A 379 -12.83 11.12 15.77
C GLU A 379 -11.75 12.05 15.18
N PRO A 380 -10.91 11.59 14.24
CA PRO A 380 -9.96 12.46 13.56
C PRO A 380 -10.67 13.51 12.70
N ASN A 381 -11.69 13.13 11.94
CA ASN A 381 -12.27 13.97 10.88
C ASN A 381 -13.11 15.12 11.43
N THR A 382 -12.91 16.32 10.88
CA THR A 382 -13.72 17.51 11.22
C THR A 382 -14.90 17.75 10.25
N ILE A 383 -14.87 17.09 9.09
CA ILE A 383 -15.95 17.05 8.11
C ILE A 383 -16.52 15.62 8.06
N ASP A 384 -17.82 15.50 8.27
CA ASP A 384 -18.58 14.27 8.01
C ASP A 384 -19.03 14.26 6.54
N LEU A 385 -18.63 13.24 5.77
CA LEU A 385 -18.97 13.10 4.35
C LEU A 385 -20.21 12.21 4.11
N SER A 386 -20.92 11.81 5.16
CA SER A 386 -22.31 11.35 5.00
C SER A 386 -23.28 12.49 4.65
N ASP A 387 -22.87 13.75 4.86
CA ASP A 387 -23.51 14.92 4.27
C ASP A 387 -23.21 14.97 2.77
N HIS A 388 -24.21 14.67 1.95
CA HIS A 388 -24.11 14.66 0.48
C HIS A 388 -23.66 16.03 -0.09
N GLY A 389 -24.00 17.14 0.56
CA GLY A 389 -23.60 18.47 0.12
C GLY A 389 -22.12 18.78 0.42
N GLU A 390 -21.50 18.08 1.37
CA GLU A 390 -20.05 18.10 1.59
C GLU A 390 -19.34 17.11 0.67
N LEU A 391 -19.90 15.91 0.49
CA LEU A 391 -19.39 14.88 -0.41
C LEU A 391 -19.21 15.40 -1.85
N GLU A 392 -20.28 15.95 -2.42
CA GLU A 392 -20.30 16.56 -3.77
C GLU A 392 -19.25 17.68 -3.90
N TYR A 393 -19.11 18.51 -2.87
CA TYR A 393 -18.13 19.59 -2.85
C TYR A 393 -16.68 19.09 -2.84
N TRP A 394 -16.35 18.17 -1.93
CA TRP A 394 -14.99 17.63 -1.85
C TRP A 394 -14.64 16.76 -3.06
N PHE A 395 -15.61 16.09 -3.69
CA PHE A 395 -15.40 15.37 -4.94
C PHE A 395 -15.19 16.31 -6.12
N THR A 396 -15.91 17.43 -6.18
CA THR A 396 -15.67 18.50 -7.16
C THR A 396 -14.25 19.04 -6.99
N VAL A 397 -13.85 19.41 -5.77
CA VAL A 397 -12.50 19.92 -5.46
C VAL A 397 -11.41 18.90 -5.83
N LEU A 398 -11.60 17.60 -5.56
CA LEU A 398 -10.64 16.57 -5.95
C LEU A 398 -10.57 16.37 -7.48
N SER A 399 -11.71 16.46 -8.17
CA SER A 399 -11.79 16.32 -9.63
C SER A 399 -11.18 17.51 -10.38
N GLU A 400 -11.38 18.74 -9.89
CA GLU A 400 -10.78 19.96 -10.45
C GLU A 400 -9.26 19.98 -10.34
N HIS A 401 -8.69 19.43 -9.25
CA HIS A 401 -7.24 19.34 -9.05
C HIS A 401 -6.58 18.15 -9.76
N MET A 402 -7.35 17.13 -10.16
CA MET A 402 -6.82 15.88 -10.73
C MET A 402 -5.89 16.09 -11.94
N PRO A 403 -6.19 16.94 -12.95
CA PRO A 403 -5.28 17.14 -14.09
C PRO A 403 -3.90 17.67 -13.68
N GLY A 404 -3.85 18.64 -12.76
CA GLY A 404 -2.58 19.19 -12.24
C GLY A 404 -1.80 18.21 -11.36
N LEU A 405 -2.48 17.21 -10.79
CA LEU A 405 -1.83 16.10 -10.08
C LEU A 405 -1.25 15.07 -11.07
N VAL A 406 -1.97 14.76 -12.15
CA VAL A 406 -1.46 13.93 -13.26
C VAL A 406 -0.22 14.57 -13.88
N ASP A 407 -0.26 15.86 -14.20
CA ASP A 407 0.89 16.58 -14.76
C ASP A 407 2.13 16.50 -13.85
N ARG A 408 1.95 16.65 -12.53
CA ARG A 408 3.04 16.51 -11.54
C ARG A 408 3.58 15.08 -11.45
N ALA A 409 2.71 14.09 -11.35
CA ALA A 409 3.09 12.67 -11.31
C ALA A 409 3.82 12.22 -12.58
N VAL A 410 3.34 12.65 -13.76
CA VAL A 410 3.98 12.41 -15.06
C VAL A 410 5.34 13.10 -15.14
N ALA A 411 5.48 14.31 -14.58
CA ALA A 411 6.73 15.05 -14.55
C ALA A 411 7.79 14.48 -13.58
N SER A 412 7.38 13.90 -12.43
CA SER A 412 8.34 13.27 -11.51
C SER A 412 8.99 12.02 -12.13
N GLU A 413 8.24 11.27 -12.95
CA GLU A 413 8.69 10.14 -13.77
C GLU A 413 9.26 10.57 -15.15
N GLY A 414 9.78 11.80 -15.25
CA GLY A 414 10.54 12.30 -16.40
C GLY A 414 9.73 12.58 -17.68
N GLY A 415 8.40 12.62 -17.61
CA GLY A 415 7.53 12.99 -18.74
C GLY A 415 7.45 11.95 -19.86
N THR A 416 7.80 10.69 -19.58
CA THR A 416 7.82 9.60 -20.57
C THR A 416 6.42 9.23 -21.07
N ASP A 417 6.34 8.61 -22.26
CA ASP A 417 5.07 8.08 -22.79
C ASP A 417 4.57 6.83 -22.05
N ASP A 418 5.38 6.29 -21.14
CA ASP A 418 4.93 5.35 -20.13
C ASP A 418 4.25 6.08 -18.97
N ALA A 419 4.95 7.04 -18.36
CA ALA A 419 4.41 7.86 -17.27
C ALA A 419 3.06 8.50 -17.65
N LYS A 420 2.93 9.09 -18.85
CA LYS A 420 1.64 9.62 -19.36
C LYS A 420 0.53 8.58 -19.33
N ARG A 421 0.81 7.36 -19.80
CA ARG A 421 -0.16 6.25 -19.85
C ARG A 421 -0.56 5.76 -18.45
N ARG A 422 0.39 5.76 -17.50
CA ARG A 422 0.12 5.46 -16.09
C ARG A 422 -0.70 6.58 -15.43
N GLY A 423 -0.41 7.84 -15.73
CA GLY A 423 -1.16 9.01 -15.25
C GLY A 423 -2.61 9.03 -15.77
N ASP A 424 -2.80 8.75 -17.06
CA ASP A 424 -4.11 8.54 -17.69
C ASP A 424 -4.90 7.39 -17.03
N ALA A 425 -4.21 6.33 -16.59
CA ALA A 425 -4.84 5.19 -15.93
C ALA A 425 -5.23 5.50 -14.48
N PHE A 426 -4.33 6.14 -13.72
CA PHE A 426 -4.59 6.72 -12.40
C PHE A 426 -5.81 7.65 -12.43
N ALA A 427 -5.87 8.58 -13.40
CA ALA A 427 -6.98 9.50 -13.57
C ALA A 427 -8.33 8.76 -13.70
N ARG A 428 -8.40 7.76 -14.59
CA ARG A 428 -9.61 6.95 -14.79
C ARG A 428 -9.97 6.13 -13.55
N ALA A 429 -9.01 5.49 -12.92
CA ALA A 429 -9.24 4.67 -11.73
C ALA A 429 -9.75 5.52 -10.56
N PHE A 430 -9.05 6.60 -10.21
CA PHE A 430 -9.45 7.50 -9.13
C PHE A 430 -10.82 8.14 -9.39
N SER A 431 -11.11 8.59 -10.62
CA SER A 431 -12.46 9.05 -10.98
C SER A 431 -13.53 7.96 -10.84
N ALA A 432 -13.23 6.70 -11.17
CA ALA A 432 -14.18 5.59 -10.98
C ALA A 432 -14.44 5.30 -9.48
N HIS A 433 -13.41 5.37 -8.63
CA HIS A 433 -13.58 5.27 -7.17
C HIS A 433 -14.43 6.42 -6.61
N LEU A 434 -14.23 7.66 -7.08
CA LEU A 434 -15.07 8.80 -6.71
C LEU A 434 -16.52 8.61 -7.16
N THR A 435 -16.79 8.22 -8.42
CA THR A 435 -18.15 7.93 -8.88
C THR A 435 -18.83 6.87 -8.02
N ARG A 436 -18.16 5.75 -7.74
CA ARG A 436 -18.68 4.65 -6.93
C ARG A 436 -18.96 5.07 -5.47
N LEU A 437 -18.15 5.96 -4.90
CA LEU A 437 -18.42 6.54 -3.58
C LEU A 437 -19.51 7.62 -3.57
N MET A 438 -19.86 8.20 -4.72
CA MET A 438 -20.98 9.12 -4.85
C MET A 438 -22.31 8.36 -4.95
N GLU A 439 -22.29 7.18 -5.56
CA GLU A 439 -23.40 6.22 -5.59
C GLU A 439 -23.59 5.49 -4.25
N GLU A 440 -22.50 5.04 -3.62
CA GLU A 440 -22.51 4.33 -2.33
C GLU A 440 -21.50 4.92 -1.32
N PRO A 441 -21.81 6.04 -0.63
CA PRO A 441 -20.89 6.69 0.31
C PRO A 441 -20.44 5.79 1.48
N ALA A 442 -21.29 4.83 1.87
CA ALA A 442 -21.01 3.88 2.95
C ALA A 442 -20.19 2.66 2.51
N ALA A 443 -19.84 2.52 1.22
CA ALA A 443 -19.21 1.31 0.69
C ALA A 443 -17.76 1.07 1.17
N TYR A 444 -17.16 2.04 1.87
CA TYR A 444 -15.89 1.91 2.59
C TYR A 444 -16.03 2.17 4.11
N GLY A 445 -17.25 2.14 4.66
CA GLY A 445 -17.53 2.46 6.06
C GLY A 445 -17.88 3.93 6.28
N LYS A 446 -17.48 4.51 7.42
CA LYS A 446 -17.69 5.95 7.68
C LYS A 446 -16.66 6.75 6.89
N LEU A 447 -17.11 7.39 5.83
CA LEU A 447 -16.25 8.17 4.93
C LEU A 447 -15.84 9.51 5.57
N GLY A 448 -14.54 9.72 5.74
CA GLY A 448 -13.93 10.97 6.20
C GLY A 448 -13.03 11.59 5.15
N LEU A 449 -12.76 12.90 5.25
CA LEU A 449 -11.90 13.62 4.31
C LEU A 449 -10.45 13.08 4.31
N ALA A 450 -9.97 12.59 5.46
CA ALA A 450 -8.69 11.90 5.55
C ALA A 450 -8.63 10.65 4.65
N ASN A 451 -9.73 9.89 4.55
CA ASN A 451 -9.80 8.66 3.74
C ASN A 451 -9.85 8.96 2.24
N LEU A 452 -10.49 10.06 1.81
CA LEU A 452 -10.44 10.48 0.41
C LEU A 452 -9.04 10.89 -0.04
N LEU A 453 -8.31 11.57 0.84
CA LEU A 453 -6.94 12.03 0.58
C LEU A 453 -5.95 10.85 0.61
N GLU A 454 -6.15 9.90 1.53
CA GLU A 454 -5.41 8.62 1.59
C GLU A 454 -5.61 7.78 0.31
N LEU A 455 -6.86 7.54 -0.09
CA LEU A 455 -7.23 6.82 -1.32
C LEU A 455 -6.58 7.43 -2.58
N ARG A 456 -6.44 8.76 -2.64
CA ARG A 456 -5.78 9.45 -3.75
C ARG A 456 -4.30 9.10 -3.85
N GLU A 457 -3.58 9.09 -2.71
CA GLU A 457 -2.16 8.72 -2.69
C GLU A 457 -1.97 7.21 -2.89
N GLU A 458 -2.89 6.37 -2.42
CA GLU A 458 -2.88 4.93 -2.70
C GLU A 458 -3.05 4.63 -4.20
N CYS A 459 -4.00 5.28 -4.87
CA CYS A 459 -4.13 5.19 -6.33
C CYS A 459 -2.85 5.66 -7.05
N LEU A 460 -2.20 6.75 -6.62
CA LEU A 460 -0.91 7.18 -7.20
C LEU A 460 0.15 6.07 -7.07
N ARG A 461 0.26 5.46 -5.89
CA ARG A 461 1.22 4.38 -5.61
C ARG A 461 0.93 3.10 -6.41
N GLU A 462 -0.35 2.75 -6.62
CA GLU A 462 -0.78 1.62 -7.48
C GLU A 462 -0.28 1.81 -8.93
N PHE A 463 -0.42 3.01 -9.50
CA PHE A 463 0.09 3.34 -10.84
C PHE A 463 1.59 3.70 -10.88
N HIS A 464 2.35 3.28 -9.85
CA HIS A 464 3.78 3.47 -9.71
C HIS A 464 4.24 4.94 -9.74
N PHE A 465 3.48 5.83 -9.12
CA PHE A 465 3.93 7.18 -8.77
C PHE A 465 4.20 7.22 -7.26
N LEU A 466 5.43 6.84 -6.88
CA LEU A 466 5.84 6.74 -5.48
C LEU A 466 5.96 8.12 -4.80
N ASP A 467 6.34 9.14 -5.57
CA ASP A 467 6.38 10.54 -5.14
C ASP A 467 6.14 11.46 -6.35
N ALA A 468 4.99 12.12 -6.39
CA ALA A 468 4.61 13.04 -7.46
C ALA A 468 5.23 14.46 -7.30
N TYR A 469 5.85 14.75 -6.15
CA TYR A 469 6.33 16.09 -5.78
C TYR A 469 7.84 16.14 -5.49
N ARG A 470 8.56 15.01 -5.48
CA ARG A 470 10.01 14.90 -5.20
C ARG A 470 10.89 16.02 -5.78
N SER A 471 10.71 16.32 -7.07
CA SER A 471 11.50 17.34 -7.80
C SER A 471 11.06 18.79 -7.54
N ILE A 472 9.92 18.97 -6.88
CA ILE A 472 9.45 20.21 -6.28
C ILE A 472 10.03 20.31 -4.86
N LYS A 473 9.78 19.32 -3.98
CA LYS A 473 10.29 19.23 -2.60
C LYS A 473 11.79 19.48 -2.51
N GLN A 474 12.59 18.85 -3.37
CA GLN A 474 14.04 19.07 -3.40
C GLN A 474 14.40 20.54 -3.64
N ARG A 475 13.80 21.17 -4.67
CA ARG A 475 14.10 22.57 -5.06
C ARG A 475 13.55 23.57 -4.04
N GLU A 476 12.41 23.24 -3.43
CA GLU A 476 11.81 23.91 -2.27
C GLU A 476 12.78 23.92 -1.08
N ASN A 477 13.33 22.77 -0.71
CA ASN A 477 14.29 22.61 0.38
C ASN A 477 15.58 23.38 0.10
N GLU A 478 16.22 23.16 -1.07
CA GLU A 478 17.45 23.84 -1.50
C GLU A 478 17.32 25.37 -1.44
N ALA A 479 16.23 25.93 -2.00
CA ALA A 479 15.98 27.37 -2.01
C ALA A 479 15.73 27.96 -0.61
N SER A 480 15.13 27.18 0.29
CA SER A 480 14.82 27.62 1.65
C SER A 480 16.04 27.54 2.58
N LEU A 481 16.84 26.47 2.46
CA LEU A 481 18.08 26.29 3.22
C LEU A 481 19.10 27.39 2.90
N ALA A 482 19.17 27.82 1.64
CA ALA A 482 20.04 28.91 1.20
C ALA A 482 19.76 30.28 1.88
N VAL A 483 18.56 30.49 2.45
CA VAL A 483 18.18 31.74 3.14
C VAL A 483 17.95 31.59 4.65
N LEU A 484 18.01 30.37 5.17
CA LEU A 484 17.88 30.09 6.60
C LEU A 484 18.87 30.90 7.48
N PRO A 485 20.17 31.09 7.12
CA PRO A 485 21.11 31.81 7.97
C PRO A 485 20.68 33.25 8.29
N ASP A 486 20.17 33.97 7.28
CA ASP A 486 19.68 35.35 7.43
C ASP A 486 18.47 35.43 8.37
N LEU A 487 17.58 34.43 8.32
CA LEU A 487 16.43 34.34 9.22
C LEU A 487 16.84 34.03 10.66
N LEU A 488 17.82 33.12 10.86
CA LEU A 488 18.31 32.81 12.21
C LEU A 488 19.02 34.00 12.86
N LEU A 489 19.77 34.79 12.08
CA LEU A 489 20.38 36.04 12.53
C LEU A 489 19.32 37.10 12.87
N GLU A 490 18.26 37.22 12.05
CA GLU A 490 17.13 38.12 12.30
C GLU A 490 16.43 37.77 13.62
N LEU A 491 16.06 36.51 13.83
CA LEU A 491 15.39 36.01 15.04
C LEU A 491 16.24 36.16 16.31
N ASP A 492 17.56 35.98 16.22
CA ASP A 492 18.46 36.12 17.36
C ASP A 492 18.71 37.58 17.77
N SER A 493 18.41 38.54 16.90
CA SER A 493 18.46 39.97 17.23
C SER A 493 17.25 40.45 18.05
N MET A 494 16.19 39.65 18.12
CA MET A 494 14.93 39.97 18.83
C MET A 494 14.99 39.60 20.31
N ASP A 495 14.18 40.29 21.12
CA ASP A 495 13.85 39.86 22.48
C ASP A 495 13.01 38.57 22.48
N GLU A 496 12.84 37.99 23.66
CA GLU A 496 12.22 36.67 23.83
C GLU A 496 10.71 36.63 23.47
N GLU A 497 9.96 37.70 23.73
CA GLU A 497 8.54 37.78 23.42
C GLU A 497 8.30 38.06 21.94
N THR A 498 9.02 39.04 21.38
CA THR A 498 8.97 39.36 19.95
C THR A 498 9.41 38.17 19.09
N ARG A 499 10.46 37.44 19.51
CA ARG A 499 10.92 36.24 18.80
C ARG A 499 9.87 35.13 18.81
N LEU A 500 9.23 34.86 19.96
CA LEU A 500 8.21 33.82 20.04
C LEU A 500 6.99 34.14 19.15
N LEU A 501 6.55 35.41 19.09
CA LEU A 501 5.52 35.83 18.15
C LEU A 501 5.96 35.64 16.69
N THR A 502 7.16 36.13 16.36
CA THR A 502 7.74 36.04 15.00
C THR A 502 7.88 34.59 14.52
N LEU A 503 8.14 33.64 15.43
CA LEU A 503 8.20 32.20 15.10
C LEU A 503 6.82 31.61 14.77
N ILE A 504 5.77 31.98 15.51
CA ILE A 504 4.40 31.49 15.23
C ILE A 504 3.83 32.16 13.97
N GLU A 505 4.04 33.46 13.78
CA GLU A 505 3.78 34.13 12.51
C GLU A 505 4.59 33.47 11.36
N GLY A 506 5.82 33.05 11.65
CA GLY A 506 6.72 32.35 10.74
C GLY A 506 6.13 31.04 10.23
N VAL A 507 5.70 30.14 11.13
CA VAL A 507 5.03 28.88 10.76
C VAL A 507 3.75 29.14 9.95
N LEU A 508 2.88 30.05 10.41
CA LEU A 508 1.62 30.37 9.71
C LEU A 508 1.87 30.95 8.30
N ALA A 509 2.91 31.75 8.13
CA ALA A 509 3.30 32.30 6.83
C ALA A 509 4.05 31.31 5.94
N ALA A 510 4.76 30.34 6.54
CA ALA A 510 5.51 29.33 5.82
C ALA A 510 4.59 28.25 5.23
N ASN A 511 3.52 27.88 5.93
CA ASN A 511 2.47 26.98 5.44
C ASN A 511 1.72 27.52 4.20
N ILE A 512 1.90 28.80 3.81
CA ILE A 512 1.39 29.32 2.53
C ILE A 512 2.05 28.64 1.32
N PHE A 513 3.32 28.24 1.43
CA PHE A 513 4.21 27.98 0.29
C PHE A 513 4.04 26.59 -0.35
N ASP A 514 2.86 26.30 -0.89
CA ASP A 514 2.65 25.24 -1.89
C ASP A 514 3.05 25.75 -3.29
N TRP A 515 4.23 25.36 -3.79
CA TRP A 515 4.69 25.74 -5.15
C TRP A 515 3.84 25.12 -6.27
N GLY A 516 2.99 24.13 -5.95
CA GLY A 516 1.96 23.61 -6.84
C GLY A 516 0.74 24.52 -6.99
N SER A 517 0.63 25.59 -6.19
CA SER A 517 -0.48 26.55 -6.21
C SER A 517 -0.21 27.76 -7.12
N ARG A 518 -1.24 28.17 -7.88
CA ARG A 518 -1.18 29.32 -8.79
C ARG A 518 -0.89 30.65 -8.06
N ALA A 519 -1.36 30.76 -6.82
CA ALA A 519 -1.13 31.94 -5.98
C ALA A 519 0.35 32.10 -5.57
N CYS A 520 1.06 31.00 -5.28
CA CYS A 520 2.50 31.04 -5.02
C CYS A 520 3.31 31.39 -6.27
N VAL A 521 2.95 30.85 -7.44
CA VAL A 521 3.61 31.21 -8.72
C VAL A 521 3.53 32.72 -8.98
N ASP A 522 2.37 33.34 -8.75
CA ASP A 522 2.19 34.79 -8.89
C ASP A 522 2.98 35.62 -7.85
N LEU A 523 3.49 35.04 -6.76
CA LEU A 523 4.38 35.72 -5.81
C LEU A 523 5.85 35.70 -6.26
N TYR A 524 6.32 34.65 -6.93
CA TYR A 524 7.72 34.54 -7.40
C TYR A 524 8.11 35.59 -8.44
N HIS A 525 7.15 36.14 -9.19
CA HIS A 525 7.39 37.27 -10.08
C HIS A 525 7.68 38.61 -9.35
N LYS A 526 7.77 38.63 -8.02
CA LYS A 526 7.81 39.86 -7.21
C LYS A 526 8.97 39.95 -6.20
N GLY A 527 9.78 38.91 -6.00
CA GLY A 527 10.91 38.94 -5.06
C GLY A 527 11.58 37.58 -4.84
N THR A 528 12.61 37.56 -3.98
CA THR A 528 13.27 36.35 -3.51
C THR A 528 12.42 35.59 -2.48
N ILE A 529 12.73 34.31 -2.24
CA ILE A 529 11.97 33.46 -1.29
C ILE A 529 11.91 34.05 0.13
N ILE A 530 13.01 34.64 0.65
CA ILE A 530 13.02 35.28 1.97
C ILE A 530 12.24 36.61 2.00
N GLU A 531 12.21 37.37 0.90
CA GLU A 531 11.38 38.57 0.79
C GLU A 531 9.89 38.21 0.76
N ILE A 532 9.50 37.19 -0.01
CA ILE A 532 8.10 36.72 -0.05
C ILE A 532 7.71 36.16 1.33
N TYR A 533 8.58 35.41 2.00
CA TYR A 533 8.34 34.90 3.36
C TYR A 533 8.14 36.05 4.36
N ARG A 534 9.05 37.04 4.40
CA ARG A 534 8.90 38.25 5.24
C ARG A 534 7.62 39.02 4.90
N MET A 535 7.28 39.18 3.61
CA MET A 535 6.05 39.83 3.15
C MET A 535 4.78 39.05 3.50
N SER A 536 4.86 37.74 3.64
CA SER A 536 3.76 36.89 4.12
C SER A 536 3.63 36.96 5.63
N ARG A 537 4.74 36.81 6.38
CA ARG A 537 4.79 36.95 7.84
C ARG A 537 4.21 38.29 8.31
N ASN A 538 4.61 39.39 7.68
CA ASN A 538 4.12 40.73 7.97
C ASN A 538 2.62 40.96 7.66
N LYS A 539 1.93 40.00 7.02
CA LYS A 539 0.46 40.00 6.83
C LYS A 539 -0.28 39.16 7.88
N MET A 540 0.40 38.39 8.72
CA MET A 540 -0.19 37.56 9.77
C MET A 540 -0.64 38.42 10.97
N GLN A 541 -1.41 39.49 10.70
CA GLN A 541 -1.79 40.46 11.74
C GLN A 541 -2.80 39.86 12.71
N ARG A 542 -2.48 39.98 14.01
CA ARG A 542 -3.37 39.59 15.11
C ARG A 542 -4.49 40.63 15.30
N PRO A 543 -5.70 40.25 15.79
CA PRO A 543 -6.08 38.90 16.19
C PRO A 543 -6.32 37.98 14.99
N TRP A 544 -5.77 36.77 15.03
CA TRP A 544 -6.10 35.71 14.09
C TRP A 544 -7.53 35.18 14.32
N ARG A 545 -8.03 34.33 13.42
CA ARG A 545 -9.43 33.87 13.48
C ARG A 545 -9.67 32.92 14.65
N VAL A 546 -8.67 32.13 15.00
CA VAL A 546 -8.48 31.53 16.33
C VAL A 546 -7.10 31.95 16.81
N ASP A 547 -7.02 32.57 17.98
CA ASP A 547 -5.82 33.25 18.46
C ASP A 547 -5.63 33.07 19.97
N ASP A 548 -5.17 31.89 20.36
CA ASP A 548 -4.78 31.55 21.73
C ASP A 548 -3.29 31.89 22.00
N PHE A 549 -2.64 32.69 21.14
CA PHE A 549 -1.19 32.93 21.22
C PHE A 549 -0.75 33.50 22.57
N ASP A 550 -1.50 34.44 23.15
CA ASP A 550 -1.12 35.02 24.44
C ASP A 550 -1.25 34.00 25.61
N ILE A 551 -2.08 32.97 25.45
CA ILE A 551 -2.18 31.85 26.40
C ILE A 551 -0.95 30.93 26.27
N PHE A 552 -0.58 30.57 25.03
CA PHE A 552 0.65 29.81 24.76
C PHE A 552 1.90 30.57 25.20
N LYS A 553 1.94 31.90 24.99
CA LYS A 553 3.01 32.79 25.44
C LYS A 553 3.11 32.85 26.95
N GLU A 554 2.01 33.01 27.69
CA GLU A 554 2.06 32.94 29.17
C GLU A 554 2.53 31.57 29.64
N ARG A 555 2.15 30.48 28.95
CA ARG A 555 2.65 29.13 29.27
C ARG A 555 4.16 28.99 29.02
N MET A 556 4.65 29.49 27.90
CA MET A 556 6.06 29.43 27.48
C MET A 556 7.00 30.33 28.29
N LEU A 557 6.59 31.58 28.52
CA LEU A 557 7.44 32.66 29.06
C LEU A 557 7.10 33.00 30.52
N GLY A 558 5.94 32.57 31.01
CA GLY A 558 5.39 32.97 32.29
C GLY A 558 4.68 34.33 32.24
N SER A 559 4.40 34.85 33.43
CA SER A 559 3.86 36.19 33.68
C SER A 559 4.37 36.71 35.02
N ALA A 560 3.94 37.90 35.45
CA ALA A 560 4.29 38.43 36.77
C ALA A 560 3.81 37.53 37.94
N GLU A 561 2.83 36.65 37.71
CA GLU A 561 2.24 35.77 38.72
C GLU A 561 2.55 34.28 38.50
N LYS A 562 2.87 33.87 37.26
CA LYS A 562 3.13 32.46 36.89
C LYS A 562 4.55 32.28 36.36
N LYS A 563 5.26 31.24 36.82
CA LYS A 563 6.55 30.86 36.21
C LYS A 563 6.34 30.25 34.82
N PRO A 564 7.31 30.38 33.89
CA PRO A 564 7.29 29.65 32.62
C PRO A 564 7.21 28.14 32.85
N HIS A 565 6.50 27.45 31.96
CA HIS A 565 6.47 25.99 31.91
C HIS A 565 7.71 25.47 31.18
N SER A 566 8.35 24.44 31.75
CA SER A 566 9.57 23.83 31.22
C SER A 566 9.23 22.48 30.61
N TYR A 567 8.82 22.47 29.34
CA TYR A 567 8.57 21.24 28.59
C TYR A 567 9.83 20.39 28.50
N LYS A 568 9.69 19.08 28.70
CA LYS A 568 10.77 18.10 28.57
C LYS A 568 10.92 17.60 27.15
N ARG A 569 9.80 17.27 26.47
CA ARG A 569 9.81 16.73 25.11
C ARG A 569 8.61 17.22 24.32
N ALA A 570 8.88 17.86 23.18
CA ALA A 570 7.88 18.33 22.23
C ALA A 570 7.83 17.44 20.98
N LEU A 571 6.64 17.01 20.58
CA LEU A 571 6.38 16.33 19.30
C LEU A 571 5.88 17.35 18.27
N LEU A 572 6.64 17.58 17.22
CA LEU A 572 6.31 18.53 16.15
C LEU A 572 5.87 17.75 14.91
N PHE A 573 4.57 17.66 14.68
CA PHE A 573 3.97 17.03 13.50
C PHE A 573 4.00 18.02 12.35
N VAL A 574 4.90 17.80 11.39
CA VAL A 574 5.22 18.75 10.30
C VAL A 574 4.44 18.44 9.02
N ASP A 575 4.01 19.49 8.30
CA ASP A 575 3.20 19.44 7.07
C ASP A 575 4.12 19.41 5.83
N ASN A 576 4.49 20.56 5.27
CA ASN A 576 5.10 20.65 3.94
C ASN A 576 6.64 20.67 3.95
N SER A 577 7.23 20.35 2.80
CA SER A 577 8.63 20.63 2.49
C SER A 577 8.90 22.13 2.26
N GLY A 578 10.17 22.49 2.05
CA GLY A 578 10.56 23.84 1.68
C GLY A 578 10.47 24.85 2.81
N ALA A 579 9.82 25.98 2.53
CA ALA A 579 9.76 27.09 3.47
C ALA A 579 9.07 26.69 4.79
N ASP A 580 8.12 25.75 4.75
CA ASP A 580 7.34 25.31 5.90
C ASP A 580 8.22 24.64 6.97
N ILE A 581 8.86 23.51 6.62
CA ILE A 581 9.83 22.86 7.48
C ILE A 581 11.07 23.73 7.74
N VAL A 582 11.66 24.37 6.73
CA VAL A 582 12.97 25.05 6.88
C VAL A 582 12.87 26.43 7.54
N LEU A 583 11.85 27.23 7.23
CA LEU A 583 11.71 28.62 7.70
C LEU A 583 10.58 28.80 8.73
N GLY A 584 9.67 27.83 8.88
CA GLY A 584 8.68 27.79 9.97
C GLY A 584 9.13 26.87 11.10
N MET A 585 9.07 25.57 10.86
CA MET A 585 9.12 24.56 11.94
C MET A 585 10.52 24.31 12.50
N LEU A 586 11.60 24.34 11.71
CA LEU A 586 12.96 24.22 12.23
C LEU A 586 13.38 25.42 13.13
N PRO A 587 13.07 26.69 12.78
CA PRO A 587 13.25 27.82 13.71
C PRO A 587 12.44 27.70 15.00
N LEU A 588 11.23 27.14 14.96
CA LEU A 588 10.42 26.89 16.17
C LEU A 588 11.03 25.77 17.03
N ALA A 589 11.42 24.65 16.42
CA ALA A 589 12.16 23.56 17.07
C ALA A 589 13.44 24.08 17.75
N ARG A 590 14.20 24.94 17.07
CA ARG A 590 15.42 25.57 17.59
C ARG A 590 15.19 26.39 18.86
N GLU A 591 14.08 27.12 18.97
CA GLU A 591 13.75 27.91 20.18
C GLU A 591 13.27 27.01 21.35
N LEU A 592 12.71 25.83 21.06
CA LEU A 592 12.43 24.80 22.08
C LEU A 592 13.72 24.12 22.57
N LEU A 593 14.60 23.70 21.64
CA LEU A 593 15.93 23.14 21.97
C LEU A 593 16.78 24.13 22.79
N ARG A 594 16.74 25.43 22.45
CA ARG A 594 17.37 26.53 23.21
C ARG A 594 16.89 26.61 24.67
N ARG A 595 15.69 26.14 24.99
CA ARG A 595 15.11 26.12 26.34
C ARG A 595 15.40 24.83 27.12
N GLY A 596 16.06 23.85 26.49
CA GLY A 596 16.29 22.53 27.09
C GLY A 596 15.11 21.57 26.95
N THR A 597 14.24 21.78 25.95
CA THR A 597 13.19 20.82 25.56
C THR A 597 13.71 19.91 24.45
N GLU A 598 13.67 18.59 24.66
CA GLU A 598 13.90 17.59 23.61
C GLU A 598 12.88 17.78 22.48
N VAL A 599 13.29 17.65 21.21
CA VAL A 599 12.36 17.80 20.07
C VAL A 599 12.35 16.54 19.22
N VAL A 600 11.15 16.05 18.92
CA VAL A 600 10.92 15.01 17.92
C VAL A 600 10.19 15.65 16.74
N LEU A 601 10.80 15.64 15.56
CA LEU A 601 10.14 15.97 14.30
C LEU A 601 9.41 14.72 13.81
N VAL A 602 8.09 14.83 13.66
CA VAL A 602 7.19 13.73 13.35
C VAL A 602 6.66 13.92 11.93
N ALA A 603 7.10 13.07 11.00
CA ALA A 603 6.88 13.23 9.57
C ALA A 603 6.30 11.97 8.92
N ASN A 604 5.87 12.08 7.65
CA ASN A 604 5.21 10.96 6.98
C ASN A 604 6.17 9.78 6.69
N SER A 605 5.65 8.57 6.83
CA SER A 605 6.34 7.33 6.42
C SER A 605 6.44 7.20 4.90
N LEU A 606 5.40 7.62 4.18
CA LEU A 606 5.32 7.58 2.72
C LEU A 606 4.99 8.96 2.16
N PRO A 607 5.51 9.33 0.96
CA PRO A 607 5.15 10.57 0.30
C PRO A 607 3.64 10.72 0.11
N ALA A 608 3.17 11.96 0.31
CA ALA A 608 1.81 12.40 0.09
C ALA A 608 1.86 13.90 -0.21
N LEU A 609 1.32 14.36 -1.35
CA LEU A 609 1.54 15.75 -1.81
C LEU A 609 3.04 16.17 -1.72
N ASN A 610 3.34 17.42 -1.37
CA ASN A 610 4.67 17.94 -1.04
C ASN A 610 5.02 17.81 0.46
N ASP A 611 4.30 16.96 1.22
CA ASP A 611 4.60 16.69 2.61
C ASP A 611 6.05 16.18 2.78
N VAL A 612 6.71 16.62 3.85
CA VAL A 612 8.05 16.12 4.19
C VAL A 612 7.96 14.73 4.84
N THR A 613 8.82 13.81 4.40
CA THR A 613 8.89 12.45 4.98
C THR A 613 10.00 12.31 6.01
N ALA A 614 9.88 11.31 6.89
CA ALA A 614 10.90 10.99 7.88
C ALA A 614 12.24 10.55 7.26
N LEU A 615 12.23 10.10 5.99
CA LEU A 615 13.43 9.79 5.22
C LEU A 615 14.13 11.04 4.64
N GLU A 616 13.40 12.16 4.47
CA GLU A 616 13.94 13.41 3.92
C GLU A 616 14.43 14.37 5.03
N LEU A 617 13.83 14.31 6.22
CA LEU A 617 14.18 15.20 7.34
C LEU A 617 15.66 15.15 7.77
N PRO A 618 16.35 14.00 7.85
CA PRO A 618 17.75 13.97 8.30
C PRO A 618 18.69 14.81 7.43
N ASP A 619 18.53 14.78 6.10
CA ASP A 619 19.33 15.59 5.17
C ASP A 619 19.02 17.10 5.33
N ILE A 620 17.75 17.46 5.51
CA ILE A 620 17.31 18.86 5.73
C ILE A 620 17.88 19.39 7.06
N VAL A 621 17.81 18.59 8.13
CA VAL A 621 18.40 18.90 9.44
C VAL A 621 19.92 19.01 9.35
N ALA A 622 20.59 18.13 8.60
CA ALA A 622 22.03 18.15 8.42
C ALA A 622 22.52 19.40 7.68
N GLU A 623 21.81 19.86 6.64
CA GLU A 623 22.13 21.11 5.97
C GLU A 623 21.88 22.34 6.88
N ALA A 624 20.75 22.36 7.60
CA ALA A 624 20.43 23.42 8.56
C ALA A 624 21.45 23.51 9.71
N ALA A 625 21.96 22.37 10.18
CA ALA A 625 22.96 22.27 11.24
C ALA A 625 24.32 22.92 10.89
N LYS A 626 24.70 22.97 9.61
CA LYS A 626 25.91 23.69 9.14
C LYS A 626 25.86 25.19 9.45
N HIS A 627 24.65 25.73 9.61
CA HIS A 627 24.39 27.15 9.85
C HIS A 627 23.90 27.45 11.26
N CYS A 628 23.81 26.44 12.15
CA CYS A 628 23.29 26.63 13.49
C CYS A 628 23.86 25.64 14.51
N ASP A 629 24.69 26.14 15.43
CA ASP A 629 25.29 25.33 16.51
C ASP A 629 24.25 24.64 17.42
N ILE A 630 23.08 25.26 17.64
CA ILE A 630 21.99 24.67 18.45
C ILE A 630 21.38 23.46 17.74
N LEU A 631 21.06 23.59 16.45
CA LEU A 631 20.54 22.47 15.65
C LEU A 631 21.59 21.37 15.49
N ARG A 632 22.87 21.74 15.29
CA ARG A 632 23.96 20.77 15.17
C ARG A 632 24.16 19.97 16.45
N GLY A 633 24.34 20.64 17.60
CA GLY A 633 24.53 19.96 18.88
C GLY A 633 23.33 19.10 19.29
N ALA A 634 22.11 19.50 18.93
CA ALA A 634 20.91 18.70 19.16
C ALA A 634 20.80 17.49 18.21
N ALA A 635 21.16 17.65 16.93
CA ALA A 635 21.16 16.57 15.93
C ALA A 635 22.29 15.56 16.16
N GLU A 636 23.45 16.00 16.67
CA GLU A 636 24.51 15.14 17.21
C GLU A 636 23.98 14.33 18.41
N ALA A 637 23.36 14.99 19.40
CA ALA A 637 22.80 14.34 20.58
C ALA A 637 21.62 13.38 20.28
N GLY A 638 20.85 13.66 19.23
CA GLY A 638 19.78 12.79 18.71
C GLY A 638 20.22 11.75 17.67
N CYS A 639 21.53 11.61 17.44
CA CYS A 639 22.13 10.68 16.47
C CYS A 639 21.70 10.84 14.99
N LEU A 640 21.13 11.99 14.63
CA LEU A 640 20.85 12.36 13.22
C LEU A 640 22.13 12.73 12.45
N LEU A 641 23.17 13.18 13.18
CA LEU A 641 24.50 13.44 12.63
C LEU A 641 25.49 12.42 13.16
N VAL A 642 26.02 11.59 12.26
CA VAL A 642 27.15 10.69 12.55
C VAL A 642 28.42 11.35 12.05
N ASP A 643 29.19 11.95 12.95
CA ASP A 643 30.40 12.69 12.59
C ASP A 643 31.50 11.74 12.08
N ALA A 644 31.70 11.73 10.76
CA ALA A 644 32.49 10.72 10.05
C ALA A 644 34.01 10.79 10.32
N MET A 645 34.47 11.75 11.13
CA MET A 645 35.88 11.94 11.46
C MET A 645 36.08 12.33 12.94
N ILE A 646 36.07 11.34 13.85
CA ILE A 646 36.70 11.48 15.16
C ILE A 646 38.23 11.55 14.96
N ASN A 647 38.72 12.73 14.59
CA ASN A 647 40.14 13.05 14.60
C ASN A 647 40.60 13.17 16.06
N ILE A 648 41.48 12.26 16.49
CA ILE A 648 41.90 12.05 17.88
C ILE A 648 42.90 13.13 18.35
N GLN A 649 42.71 14.40 17.96
CA GLN A 649 43.66 15.50 18.23
C GLN A 649 43.06 16.87 18.59
N ASP A 650 41.73 17.04 18.62
CA ASP A 650 41.14 18.23 19.24
C ASP A 650 40.72 17.94 20.69
N SER A 651 40.97 18.90 21.57
CA SER A 651 40.71 18.76 23.02
C SER A 651 39.21 18.82 23.31
N PRO A 652 38.71 18.21 24.41
CA PRO A 652 37.31 18.31 24.79
C PRO A 652 36.96 19.77 25.09
N ARG A 653 36.31 20.44 24.14
CA ARG A 653 35.50 21.62 24.43
C ARG A 653 34.42 21.17 25.41
N GLU A 654 34.15 21.96 26.44
CA GLU A 654 33.14 21.64 27.44
C GLU A 654 31.79 21.46 26.75
N SER A 655 31.38 20.20 26.57
CA SER A 655 30.15 19.87 25.87
C SER A 655 28.97 20.28 26.74
N SER A 656 28.40 21.45 26.43
CA SER A 656 27.04 21.78 26.85
C SER A 656 26.14 20.61 26.51
N LEU A 657 25.42 20.07 27.49
CA LEU A 657 24.51 18.94 27.32
C LEU A 657 23.30 19.38 26.47
N SER A 658 23.50 19.39 25.15
CA SER A 658 22.46 19.65 24.16
C SER A 658 21.38 18.59 24.27
N VAL A 659 20.13 19.02 24.38
CA VAL A 659 18.98 18.11 24.33
C VAL A 659 18.81 17.58 22.90
N PRO A 660 18.45 16.29 22.74
CA PRO A 660 18.32 15.66 21.42
C PRO A 660 17.25 16.29 20.53
N LEU A 661 17.59 16.42 19.25
CA LEU A 661 16.67 16.58 18.14
C LEU A 661 16.58 15.23 17.41
N MET A 662 15.39 14.63 17.40
CA MET A 662 15.11 13.33 16.78
C MET A 662 14.16 13.50 15.59
N VAL A 663 14.18 12.52 14.68
CA VAL A 663 13.21 12.35 13.59
C VAL A 663 12.52 11.01 13.81
N VAL A 664 11.20 10.97 13.64
CA VAL A 664 10.36 9.76 13.81
C VAL A 664 9.32 9.69 12.70
N GLU A 665 9.09 8.49 12.17
CA GLU A 665 8.03 8.27 11.17
C GLU A 665 6.65 8.13 11.84
N ASN A 666 5.60 8.68 11.25
CA ASN A 666 4.26 8.66 11.86
C ASN A 666 3.40 7.43 11.51
N GLY A 667 3.80 6.61 10.53
CA GLY A 667 3.04 5.45 10.04
C GLY A 667 2.05 5.76 8.91
N CYS A 668 1.97 7.01 8.44
CA CYS A 668 0.99 7.47 7.46
C CYS A 668 1.61 7.78 6.08
N GLY A 669 0.76 7.65 5.05
CA GLY A 669 1.05 8.01 3.66
C GLY A 669 -0.05 8.88 3.05
N SER A 670 -0.50 9.87 3.82
CA SER A 670 -1.64 10.77 3.56
C SER A 670 -1.33 12.15 4.14
N PRO A 671 -1.86 13.27 3.60
CA PRO A 671 -1.70 14.59 4.20
C PRO A 671 -2.60 14.82 5.42
N CYS A 672 -3.21 13.78 5.98
CA CYS A 672 -4.06 13.82 7.16
C CYS A 672 -3.65 12.67 8.09
N ILE A 673 -3.76 12.87 9.41
CA ILE A 673 -3.27 11.90 10.39
C ILE A 673 -4.40 11.43 11.33
N ASP A 674 -4.60 10.12 11.39
CA ASP A 674 -5.53 9.44 12.29
C ASP A 674 -4.75 8.87 13.48
N LEU A 675 -4.81 9.55 14.63
CA LEU A 675 -4.05 9.20 15.82
C LEU A 675 -4.54 7.93 16.53
N ARG A 676 -5.55 7.23 15.98
CA ARG A 676 -5.87 5.84 16.38
C ARG A 676 -4.86 4.83 15.83
N GLN A 677 -4.08 5.21 14.82
CA GLN A 677 -3.23 4.31 14.03
C GLN A 677 -1.94 5.03 13.63
N VAL A 678 -0.96 5.05 14.53
CA VAL A 678 0.39 5.62 14.35
C VAL A 678 1.49 4.57 14.48
N SER A 679 2.68 4.81 13.92
CA SER A 679 3.81 3.88 14.07
C SER A 679 4.14 3.57 15.55
N SER A 680 4.64 2.36 15.81
CA SER A 680 5.22 2.00 17.12
C SER A 680 6.38 2.91 17.54
N GLU A 681 7.12 3.50 16.59
CA GLU A 681 8.19 4.47 16.90
C GLU A 681 7.62 5.76 17.48
N LEU A 682 6.58 6.33 16.85
CA LEU A 682 5.86 7.51 17.34
C LEU A 682 5.14 7.22 18.66
N ALA A 683 4.52 6.05 18.80
CA ALA A 683 3.92 5.63 20.06
C ALA A 683 4.97 5.42 21.17
N ALA A 684 6.20 5.01 20.85
CA ALA A 684 7.30 4.95 21.82
C ALA A 684 7.79 6.35 22.21
N ALA A 685 8.12 7.21 21.24
CA ALA A 685 8.63 8.56 21.46
C ALA A 685 7.67 9.45 22.28
N ALA A 686 6.36 9.26 22.09
CA ALA A 686 5.31 10.01 22.75
C ALA A 686 5.11 9.71 24.24
N LYS A 687 5.72 8.66 24.81
CA LYS A 687 5.45 8.23 26.20
C LYS A 687 5.85 9.26 27.26
N ASP A 688 6.87 10.08 26.99
CA ASP A 688 7.38 11.11 27.91
C ASP A 688 7.12 12.55 27.42
N ALA A 689 6.38 12.73 26.31
CA ALA A 689 6.17 14.05 25.73
C ALA A 689 5.07 14.86 26.46
N ASP A 690 5.39 16.12 26.74
CA ASP A 690 4.54 17.07 27.47
C ASP A 690 4.06 18.26 26.61
N LEU A 691 4.52 18.35 25.36
CA LEU A 691 3.97 19.24 24.32
C LEU A 691 3.75 18.50 23.00
N ILE A 692 2.60 18.76 22.36
CA ILE A 692 2.34 18.41 20.96
C ILE A 692 2.17 19.71 20.16
N ILE A 693 2.77 19.79 18.98
CA ILE A 693 2.49 20.81 17.97
C ILE A 693 1.98 20.10 16.72
N LEU A 694 0.73 20.35 16.35
CA LEU A 694 0.14 19.94 15.08
C LEU A 694 0.19 21.12 14.11
N GLU A 695 0.99 20.99 13.05
CA GLU A 695 1.14 22.00 12.01
C GLU A 695 0.37 21.57 10.73
N GLY A 696 -0.19 22.55 10.02
CA GLY A 696 -0.76 22.37 8.69
C GLY A 696 -2.26 22.08 8.65
N MET A 697 -2.90 22.50 7.54
CA MET A 697 -4.36 22.34 7.36
C MET A 697 -4.78 20.86 7.39
N GLY A 698 -3.97 19.95 6.86
CA GLY A 698 -4.31 18.53 6.82
C GLY A 698 -4.32 17.87 8.21
N ARG A 699 -3.22 18.04 8.95
CA ARG A 699 -3.01 17.42 10.27
C ARG A 699 -3.79 18.10 11.41
N ALA A 700 -4.05 19.40 11.32
CA ALA A 700 -4.63 20.20 12.40
C ALA A 700 -6.05 20.76 12.14
N LEU A 701 -6.54 20.79 10.88
CA LEU A 701 -7.87 21.31 10.53
C LEU A 701 -8.79 20.29 9.83
N HIS A 702 -8.33 19.56 8.80
CA HIS A 702 -9.08 18.44 8.23
C HIS A 702 -9.18 17.28 9.23
N THR A 703 -8.09 17.06 9.96
CA THR A 703 -8.02 16.16 11.10
C THR A 703 -7.67 16.90 12.39
N ASN A 704 -7.96 16.29 13.55
CA ASN A 704 -7.48 16.65 14.89
C ASN A 704 -7.86 18.02 15.48
N PHE A 705 -8.56 18.93 14.77
CA PHE A 705 -8.96 20.23 15.33
C PHE A 705 -9.66 20.10 16.69
N ASN A 706 -10.53 19.10 16.84
CA ASN A 706 -11.27 18.81 18.07
C ASN A 706 -10.64 17.72 18.95
N ALA A 707 -9.51 17.13 18.55
CA ALA A 707 -8.79 16.14 19.35
C ALA A 707 -8.31 16.73 20.68
N LYS A 708 -8.42 15.94 21.75
CA LYS A 708 -7.98 16.28 23.10
C LYS A 708 -6.83 15.36 23.52
N PHE A 709 -5.88 15.94 24.24
CA PHE A 709 -4.62 15.28 24.62
C PHE A 709 -4.45 15.25 26.14
N LYS A 710 -3.53 14.40 26.61
CA LYS A 710 -3.10 14.27 28.01
C LYS A 710 -2.01 15.28 28.39
N CYS A 711 -1.45 15.96 27.40
CA CYS A 711 -0.40 16.97 27.51
C CYS A 711 -0.89 18.30 26.91
N ASP A 712 -0.05 19.34 26.94
CA ASP A 712 -0.35 20.58 26.24
C ASP A 712 -0.30 20.34 24.71
N ALA A 713 -1.18 21.00 23.97
CA ALA A 713 -1.28 20.88 22.53
C ALA A 713 -1.46 22.24 21.85
N LEU A 714 -0.61 22.54 20.88
CA LEU A 714 -0.68 23.70 20.00
C LEU A 714 -1.07 23.25 18.58
N LYS A 715 -1.98 23.97 17.93
CA LYS A 715 -2.46 23.67 16.58
C LYS A 715 -2.28 24.92 15.72
N LEU A 716 -1.39 24.84 14.74
CA LEU A 716 -0.96 25.95 13.87
C LEU A 716 -1.34 25.63 12.42
N ALA A 717 -2.25 26.41 11.83
CA ALA A 717 -2.63 26.20 10.44
C ALA A 717 -3.20 27.46 9.79
N MET A 718 -3.01 27.57 8.48
CA MET A 718 -3.75 28.52 7.64
C MET A 718 -4.87 27.81 6.88
N VAL A 719 -6.07 28.40 6.80
CA VAL A 719 -7.19 27.74 6.12
C VAL A 719 -7.13 27.95 4.61
N LYS A 720 -6.61 26.95 3.88
CA LYS A 720 -6.49 26.93 2.41
C LYS A 720 -7.81 26.55 1.69
N ASN A 721 -8.94 26.46 2.41
CA ASN A 721 -10.26 26.17 1.84
C ASN A 721 -11.38 27.04 2.46
N GLN A 722 -12.13 27.78 1.63
CA GLN A 722 -13.17 28.72 2.08
C GLN A 722 -14.37 28.04 2.79
N ARG A 723 -14.76 26.83 2.37
CA ARG A 723 -15.90 26.11 2.98
C ARG A 723 -15.51 25.54 4.35
N LEU A 724 -14.29 25.03 4.47
CA LEU A 724 -13.69 24.65 5.76
C LEU A 724 -13.58 25.84 6.71
N ALA A 725 -13.14 27.01 6.21
CA ALA A 725 -13.01 28.23 7.01
C ALA A 725 -14.37 28.68 7.58
N ALA A 726 -15.40 28.74 6.72
CA ALA A 726 -16.76 29.08 7.13
C ALA A 726 -17.35 28.07 8.14
N LYS A 727 -17.04 26.77 8.00
CA LYS A 727 -17.64 25.69 8.80
C LYS A 727 -16.95 25.44 10.14
N LEU A 728 -15.62 25.50 10.23
CA LEU A 728 -14.88 25.22 11.47
C LEU A 728 -14.63 26.45 12.34
N ILE A 729 -14.37 27.61 11.72
CA ILE A 729 -13.96 28.83 12.44
C ILE A 729 -14.79 30.06 12.06
N ASN A 730 -15.88 29.89 11.29
CA ASN A 730 -16.73 30.96 10.79
C ASN A 730 -15.90 32.10 10.13
N GLY A 731 -14.90 31.70 9.34
CA GLY A 731 -13.86 32.57 8.77
C GLY A 731 -13.75 32.48 7.25
N ASN A 732 -12.64 33.00 6.72
CA ASN A 732 -12.35 33.11 5.31
C ASN A 732 -11.10 32.33 4.87
N LEU A 733 -10.92 32.18 3.56
CA LEU A 733 -9.69 31.70 2.97
C LEU A 733 -8.48 32.53 3.44
N TYR A 734 -7.42 31.84 3.84
CA TYR A 734 -6.19 32.39 4.44
C TYR A 734 -6.33 32.98 5.87
N ASP A 735 -7.48 32.82 6.53
CA ASP A 735 -7.55 33.03 7.98
C ASP A 735 -6.58 32.07 8.69
N CYS A 736 -5.97 32.55 9.78
CA CYS A 736 -5.04 31.79 10.60
C CYS A 736 -5.71 31.18 11.84
N VAL A 737 -5.20 30.02 12.23
CA VAL A 737 -5.54 29.30 13.46
C VAL A 737 -4.25 29.09 14.26
N CYS A 738 -4.15 29.76 15.40
CA CYS A 738 -3.28 29.38 16.49
C CYS A 738 -4.18 29.00 17.66
N ARG A 739 -4.40 27.69 17.86
CA ARG A 739 -5.24 27.16 18.93
C ARG A 739 -4.38 26.43 19.97
N PHE A 740 -4.51 26.80 21.24
CA PHE A 740 -3.73 26.22 22.33
C PHE A 740 -4.63 25.59 23.38
N GLU A 741 -4.37 24.31 23.66
CA GLU A 741 -5.14 23.50 24.58
C GLU A 741 -4.20 22.92 25.63
N ALA A 742 -4.15 23.53 26.82
CA ALA A 742 -3.36 23.04 27.94
C ALA A 742 -3.91 21.70 28.48
N ALA A 743 -3.05 20.89 29.09
CA ALA A 743 -3.42 19.72 29.87
C ALA A 743 -4.34 20.11 31.05
N ASN A 744 -5.31 19.22 31.35
CA ASN A 744 -6.22 19.32 32.50
C ASN A 744 -5.58 18.82 33.79
#